data_AF-A0A2N8U2S3-F1
#
_entry.id   AF-A0A2N8U2S3-F1
#
_cell.length_a   1.000
_cell.length_b   1.000
_cell.length_c   1.000
_cell.angle_alpha   90.00
_cell.angle_beta   90.00
_cell.angle_gamma   90.00
#
_symmetry.space_group_name_H-M   'P 1'
#
loop_
_entity.id
_entity.type
_entity.pdbx_description
1 polymer ?
#
loop_
_entity_poly.entity_id
_entity_poly.type
_entity_poly.pdbx_seq_one_letter_code
_entity_poly.pdbx_strand_id
1 'polypeptide(L)'
;MKSRKIKALFISQAIGFSALIPVLSARCNDPKNNSEVIIYQRNANSDKTNEQFEKYNQVNLLSNIKDYFDKHEHLDLIKFKGGGKPETVEYSLMMQNNYMSKYINFDTEAFKAIVKKELKLSDKLLSRLKFSYDYNNVTRDPGNNYDVLFKVKVGLPLESNDKSKYESGLYSQQIIDFRIKNVKVKDNEKPFADALKPYDQKIQALTSQDFEVKLENIDDELKQAITKYGIHQLSSKQYEKLLKFSSAKLDEIFKDNDKKIEIPVGSKKEKYTLKFNKFIEDVVLNDGTLSSAKAKIRIATSLFDDKRKSTVWESGKTVYGLFTVPKEQKLINNLQLAELIDVHTIGNIEHNSDLSTLTKGNLFINVKDANIEKVEIDKITTSEQDFRNATVTLNVKLKNSQELVKVEKHLGVGRYSLLFDKQFTKQNIKAPAFATEGITTKNLPSIDKTFFGHYNSQLFSGGYASARAFYADNVVVPRFVHIGEDYIAPDFQPVLAPYDGQIVAAYELTTKVVATGVGTVVVIKIPVANLDWSPKEKEIYLNDNDKHIYMSFLHLDAGKTLNNTSLGWQSETVTLGENRTIKVAPTVSADTPTEVKKGQIIGFLGTQDTNGGWMAHAHVNLYTNRNFWLSPNHFNKESKQSNIDKRVKDYKKTNKGKIKYTQVGNIGVEGVTDKRVVEVDPKTGEAIKTKVKTNNGKEKLMNKSLKELPVYLNNISMLSKEQSKGYADPNLVYKLRDSKTFAFGIEDLFELNK
;
A
#
# COMPACT_ATOMS: atom_id res chain seq x y z
N MET A 1 -35.02 -67.78 -0.81
CA MET A 1 -33.76 -67.04 -0.65
C MET A 1 -33.87 -65.68 -1.34
N LYS A 2 -33.56 -64.64 -0.56
CA LYS A 2 -33.35 -63.19 -0.79
C LYS A 2 -33.18 -62.73 -2.26
N SER A 3 -33.63 -61.56 -2.74
CA SER A 3 -34.50 -60.43 -2.31
C SER A 3 -34.42 -59.39 -3.47
N ARG A 4 -35.44 -59.26 -4.33
CA ARG A 4 -36.40 -58.13 -4.48
C ARG A 4 -35.78 -56.73 -4.84
N LYS A 5 -36.04 -56.17 -6.05
CA LYS A 5 -37.23 -55.38 -6.55
C LYS A 5 -37.05 -53.86 -6.26
N ILE A 6 -37.19 -52.87 -7.16
CA ILE A 6 -38.36 -52.30 -7.90
C ILE A 6 -37.80 -51.11 -8.76
N LYS A 7 -38.02 -50.94 -10.08
CA LYS A 7 -39.13 -50.37 -10.90
C LYS A 7 -39.62 -48.91 -10.61
N ALA A 8 -39.17 -48.00 -11.48
CA ALA A 8 -39.89 -46.96 -12.26
C ALA A 8 -40.81 -45.88 -11.64
N LEU A 9 -40.44 -44.63 -11.95
CA LEU A 9 -41.16 -43.42 -12.44
C LEU A 9 -42.50 -42.90 -11.84
N PHE A 10 -42.46 -41.60 -11.52
CA PHE A 10 -43.44 -40.48 -11.62
C PHE A 10 -44.89 -40.63 -11.12
N ILE A 11 -45.32 -39.69 -10.26
CA ILE A 11 -46.34 -38.65 -10.52
C ILE A 11 -46.52 -37.77 -9.26
N SER A 12 -46.83 -36.49 -9.49
CA SER A 12 -47.21 -35.43 -8.55
C SER A 12 -48.50 -35.72 -7.78
N GLN A 13 -48.68 -35.11 -6.60
CA GLN A 13 -49.80 -34.22 -6.26
C GLN A 13 -49.78 -33.81 -4.78
N ALA A 14 -50.44 -32.67 -4.55
CA ALA A 14 -50.46 -31.87 -3.34
C ALA A 14 -51.64 -32.18 -2.41
N ILE A 15 -51.65 -31.47 -1.27
CA ILE A 15 -52.77 -31.13 -0.37
C ILE A 15 -53.11 -32.16 0.72
N GLY A 16 -53.04 -31.67 1.97
CA GLY A 16 -53.55 -32.33 3.16
C GLY A 16 -53.23 -31.53 4.43
N PHE A 17 -53.94 -30.41 4.61
CA PHE A 17 -53.98 -29.63 5.84
C PHE A 17 -54.44 -30.47 7.03
N SER A 18 -53.77 -30.32 8.17
CA SER A 18 -54.42 -30.38 9.49
C SER A 18 -53.69 -29.42 10.43
N ALA A 19 -54.32 -28.26 10.64
CA ALA A 19 -54.00 -27.32 11.69
C ALA A 19 -54.45 -27.88 13.05
N LEU A 20 -53.72 -27.56 14.12
CA LEU A 20 -54.29 -27.30 15.45
C LEU A 20 -53.29 -26.52 16.32
N ILE A 21 -53.50 -25.19 16.30
CA ILE A 21 -53.50 -24.21 17.40
C ILE A 21 -52.20 -23.90 18.18
N PRO A 22 -51.92 -22.59 18.43
CA PRO A 22 -50.67 -22.11 19.01
C PRO A 22 -50.73 -22.05 20.54
N VAL A 23 -49.68 -22.51 21.20
CA VAL A 23 -49.41 -22.13 22.59
C VAL A 23 -48.56 -20.86 22.57
N LEU A 24 -49.22 -19.74 22.79
CA LEU A 24 -48.61 -18.50 23.27
C LEU A 24 -48.04 -18.75 24.67
N SER A 25 -46.72 -18.69 24.81
CA SER A 25 -46.01 -17.85 25.79
C SER A 25 -44.63 -18.44 26.13
N ALA A 26 -43.64 -18.07 25.35
CA ALA A 26 -42.30 -17.76 25.85
C ALA A 26 -41.69 -16.79 24.86
N ARG A 27 -41.20 -15.64 25.35
CA ARG A 27 -40.35 -14.76 24.56
C ARG A 27 -39.11 -15.57 24.16
N CYS A 28 -39.15 -16.20 22.98
CA CYS A 28 -37.96 -16.69 22.33
C CYS A 28 -37.16 -15.46 21.90
N ASN A 29 -36.17 -15.12 22.73
CA ASN A 29 -35.07 -14.27 22.31
C ASN A 29 -34.56 -14.80 20.97
N ASP A 30 -34.68 -13.98 19.93
CA ASP A 30 -34.01 -14.23 18.66
C ASP A 30 -32.50 -14.40 18.95
N PRO A 31 -31.91 -15.60 18.76
CA PRO A 31 -30.52 -15.86 19.14
C PRO A 31 -29.52 -15.00 18.35
N LYS A 32 -29.96 -14.36 17.25
CA LYS A 32 -29.14 -13.46 16.46
C LYS A 32 -28.85 -12.11 17.14
N ASN A 33 -29.58 -11.76 18.22
CA ASN A 33 -29.43 -10.47 18.91
C ASN A 33 -28.72 -10.52 20.28
N ASN A 34 -28.38 -11.71 20.80
CA ASN A 34 -27.80 -11.88 22.14
C ASN A 34 -26.27 -12.07 22.17
N SER A 35 -25.56 -11.75 21.09
CA SER A 35 -24.09 -11.72 21.15
C SER A 35 -23.64 -10.37 21.72
N GLU A 36 -23.09 -10.39 22.94
CA GLU A 36 -22.52 -9.21 23.57
C GLU A 36 -21.38 -8.62 22.72
N VAL A 37 -21.42 -7.31 22.52
CA VAL A 37 -20.32 -6.53 21.91
C VAL A 37 -19.16 -6.52 22.89
N ILE A 38 -17.94 -6.70 22.39
CA ILE A 38 -16.75 -6.63 23.24
C ILE A 38 -16.30 -5.18 23.30
N ILE A 39 -16.44 -4.57 24.48
CA ILE A 39 -16.01 -3.19 24.73
C ILE A 39 -14.82 -3.21 25.67
N TYR A 40 -13.69 -2.74 25.17
CA TYR A 40 -12.47 -2.59 25.94
C TYR A 40 -12.28 -1.13 26.35
N GLN A 41 -12.17 -0.88 27.64
CA GLN A 41 -11.79 0.41 28.20
C GLN A 41 -10.36 0.32 28.73
N ARG A 42 -9.43 1.05 28.10
CA ARG A 42 -7.98 0.97 28.40
C ARG A 42 -7.62 1.27 29.86
N ASN A 43 -8.47 1.97 30.59
CA ASN A 43 -8.24 2.38 31.98
C ASN A 43 -8.79 1.41 33.04
N ALA A 44 -9.47 0.33 32.63
CA ALA A 44 -10.02 -0.66 33.55
C ALA A 44 -8.95 -1.60 34.17
N ASN A 45 -7.67 -1.48 33.77
CA ASN A 45 -6.47 -2.04 34.41
C ASN A 45 -6.67 -3.40 35.11
N SER A 46 -7.10 -4.42 34.38
CA SER A 46 -6.97 -5.81 34.82
C SER A 46 -6.24 -6.64 33.77
N ASP A 47 -5.42 -7.61 34.19
CA ASP A 47 -4.72 -8.49 33.26
C ASP A 47 -5.70 -9.24 32.35
N LYS A 48 -6.86 -9.64 32.89
CA LYS A 48 -7.95 -10.27 32.13
C LYS A 48 -8.51 -9.39 31.00
N THR A 49 -8.62 -8.08 31.22
CA THR A 49 -9.07 -7.16 30.16
C THR A 49 -8.04 -7.00 29.04
N ASN A 50 -6.74 -7.07 29.35
CA ASN A 50 -5.68 -7.02 28.34
C ASN A 50 -5.63 -8.30 27.49
N GLU A 51 -5.79 -9.47 28.12
CA GLU A 51 -5.87 -10.74 27.38
C GLU A 51 -7.06 -10.77 26.41
N GLN A 52 -8.22 -10.25 26.81
CA GLN A 52 -9.38 -10.13 25.92
C GLN A 52 -9.13 -9.15 24.78
N PHE A 53 -8.52 -7.99 25.07
CA PHE A 53 -8.10 -7.02 24.06
C PHE A 53 -7.22 -7.69 23.00
N GLU A 54 -6.15 -8.37 23.44
CA GLU A 54 -5.22 -9.03 22.53
C GLU A 54 -5.91 -10.13 21.73
N LYS A 55 -6.68 -10.99 22.39
CA LYS A 55 -7.36 -12.14 21.77
C LYS A 55 -8.32 -11.73 20.65
N TYR A 56 -9.12 -10.69 20.85
CA TYR A 56 -10.15 -10.28 19.89
C TYR A 56 -9.71 -9.18 18.92
N ASN A 57 -8.63 -8.46 19.23
CA ASN A 57 -8.09 -7.39 18.38
C ASN A 57 -6.83 -7.78 17.60
N GLN A 58 -6.44 -9.07 17.55
CA GLN A 58 -5.22 -9.56 16.87
C GLN A 58 -5.00 -8.95 15.48
N VAL A 59 -6.09 -8.71 14.75
CA VAL A 59 -6.10 -8.21 13.38
C VAL A 59 -5.57 -6.77 13.24
N ASN A 60 -5.62 -5.98 14.32
CA ASN A 60 -5.20 -4.56 14.34
C ASN A 60 -3.99 -4.28 15.24
N LEU A 61 -3.51 -5.28 16.01
CA LEU A 61 -2.43 -5.05 16.99
C LEU A 61 -1.14 -4.53 16.33
N LEU A 62 -0.75 -5.09 15.19
CA LEU A 62 0.44 -4.63 14.49
C LEU A 62 0.29 -3.21 13.96
N SER A 63 -0.91 -2.78 13.56
CA SER A 63 -1.15 -1.39 13.15
C SER A 63 -0.99 -0.44 14.33
N ASN A 64 -1.48 -0.82 15.52
CA ASN A 64 -1.25 -0.03 16.73
C ASN A 64 0.25 0.10 17.07
N ILE A 65 1.02 -0.98 16.86
CA ILE A 65 2.48 -0.95 17.01
C ILE A 65 3.11 0.00 15.98
N LYS A 66 2.74 -0.14 14.71
CA LYS A 66 3.25 0.71 13.63
C LYS A 66 2.92 2.19 13.90
N ASP A 67 1.69 2.52 14.24
CA ASP A 67 1.25 3.88 14.54
C ASP A 67 2.05 4.54 15.67
N TYR A 68 2.46 3.75 16.67
CA TYR A 68 3.34 4.23 17.74
C TYR A 68 4.73 4.59 17.19
N PHE A 69 5.36 3.69 16.42
CA PHE A 69 6.71 3.91 15.87
C PHE A 69 6.76 4.95 14.75
N ASP A 70 5.65 5.18 14.03
CA ASP A 70 5.54 6.28 13.06
C ASP A 70 5.54 7.66 13.76
N LYS A 71 5.07 7.71 15.02
CA LYS A 71 4.96 8.95 15.82
C LYS A 71 6.15 9.17 16.77
N HIS A 72 6.86 8.11 17.13
CA HIS A 72 7.97 8.15 18.10
C HIS A 72 9.24 7.58 17.48
N GLU A 73 10.28 8.41 17.46
CA GLU A 73 11.55 8.03 16.84
C GLU A 73 12.44 7.26 17.82
N HIS A 74 12.91 6.08 17.41
CA HIS A 74 13.77 5.19 18.20
C HIS A 74 15.05 4.85 17.43
N LEU A 75 16.04 5.74 17.49
CA LEU A 75 17.31 5.64 16.74
C LEU A 75 18.25 4.54 17.28
N ASP A 76 18.01 4.09 18.51
CA ASP A 76 18.81 3.11 19.24
C ASP A 76 18.55 1.65 18.80
N LEU A 77 17.48 1.42 18.04
CA LEU A 77 17.11 0.09 17.58
C LEU A 77 17.93 -0.42 16.40
N ILE A 78 18.61 0.47 15.66
CA ILE A 78 19.48 0.08 14.53
C ILE A 78 20.94 0.19 14.96
N LYS A 79 21.64 -0.96 14.97
CA LYS A 79 23.00 -1.09 15.47
C LYS A 79 23.96 -1.49 14.36
N PHE A 80 25.05 -0.73 14.21
CA PHE A 80 26.15 -1.05 13.30
C PHE A 80 27.18 -1.97 13.98
N LYS A 81 27.76 -2.90 13.22
CA LYS A 81 28.85 -3.80 13.65
C LYS A 81 30.15 -3.49 12.93
N GLY A 82 31.27 -3.98 13.47
CA GLY A 82 32.58 -3.85 12.82
C GLY A 82 33.15 -2.42 12.80
N GLY A 83 32.61 -1.51 13.62
CA GLY A 83 33.06 -0.13 13.72
C GLY A 83 32.46 0.84 12.70
N GLY A 84 31.55 0.39 11.83
CA GLY A 84 30.76 1.26 10.96
C GLY A 84 29.81 2.15 11.75
N LYS A 85 29.47 3.31 11.17
CA LYS A 85 28.49 4.26 11.68
C LYS A 85 27.76 4.92 10.51
N PRO A 86 26.56 5.49 10.70
CA PRO A 86 25.85 6.18 9.63
C PRO A 86 26.71 7.21 8.89
N GLU A 87 27.52 7.99 9.62
CA GLU A 87 28.31 9.10 9.09
C GLU A 87 29.53 8.64 8.28
N THR A 88 29.90 7.35 8.35
CA THR A 88 31.09 6.81 7.69
C THR A 88 30.78 5.96 6.45
N VAL A 89 29.52 5.58 6.25
CA VAL A 89 29.11 4.63 5.21
C VAL A 89 28.08 5.27 4.28
N GLU A 90 28.31 5.22 2.99
CA GLU A 90 27.35 5.77 2.01
C GLU A 90 26.16 4.84 1.80
N TYR A 91 24.96 5.39 1.63
CA TYR A 91 23.76 4.61 1.28
C TYR A 91 23.99 3.66 0.09
N SER A 92 24.68 4.11 -0.96
CA SER A 92 24.97 3.28 -2.14
C SER A 92 25.86 2.08 -1.84
N LEU A 93 26.71 2.17 -0.81
CA LEU A 93 27.57 1.08 -0.36
C LEU A 93 26.81 0.16 0.60
N MET A 94 25.94 0.71 1.45
CA MET A 94 25.03 -0.11 2.26
C MET A 94 24.15 -1.03 1.38
N MET A 95 23.70 -0.52 0.23
CA MET A 95 22.88 -1.27 -0.72
C MET A 95 23.66 -2.29 -1.58
N GLN A 96 24.95 -2.54 -1.30
CA GLN A 96 25.79 -3.47 -2.07
C GLN A 96 26.46 -4.50 -1.17
N ASN A 97 26.98 -5.56 -1.79
CA ASN A 97 27.88 -6.54 -1.15
C ASN A 97 27.36 -7.14 0.16
N ASN A 98 26.04 -7.26 0.31
CA ASN A 98 25.38 -7.74 1.53
C ASN A 98 25.72 -6.91 2.79
N TYR A 99 26.14 -5.65 2.63
CA TYR A 99 26.62 -4.81 3.73
C TYR A 99 25.59 -4.70 4.88
N MET A 100 24.35 -4.32 4.58
CA MET A 100 23.28 -4.20 5.59
C MET A 100 23.06 -5.52 6.32
N SER A 101 22.91 -6.63 5.59
CA SER A 101 22.68 -7.95 6.20
C SER A 101 23.86 -8.44 7.06
N LYS A 102 25.09 -7.97 6.80
CA LYS A 102 26.29 -8.36 7.54
C LYS A 102 26.59 -7.45 8.73
N TYR A 103 26.35 -6.15 8.58
CA TYR A 103 26.87 -5.13 9.48
C TYR A 103 25.82 -4.22 10.11
N ILE A 104 24.54 -4.37 9.77
CA ILE A 104 23.43 -3.62 10.38
C ILE A 104 22.45 -4.61 11.01
N ASN A 105 22.18 -4.42 12.30
CA ASN A 105 21.29 -5.26 13.08
C ASN A 105 20.15 -4.44 13.67
N PHE A 106 18.95 -5.03 13.69
CA PHE A 106 17.82 -4.51 14.44
C PHE A 106 17.73 -5.18 15.81
N ASP A 107 17.56 -4.39 16.87
CA ASP A 107 17.39 -4.89 18.24
C ASP A 107 15.92 -5.26 18.52
N THR A 108 15.58 -6.51 18.23
CA THR A 108 14.23 -7.06 18.41
C THR A 108 13.79 -7.09 19.87
N GLU A 109 14.72 -7.24 20.81
CA GLU A 109 14.39 -7.34 22.24
C GLU A 109 14.11 -5.96 22.82
N ALA A 110 14.91 -4.96 22.47
CA ALA A 110 14.61 -3.56 22.80
C ALA A 110 13.27 -3.11 22.18
N PHE A 111 13.00 -3.49 20.93
CA PHE A 111 11.70 -3.23 20.30
C PHE A 111 10.54 -3.85 21.10
N LYS A 112 10.62 -5.14 21.46
CA LYS A 112 9.59 -5.81 22.26
C LYS A 112 9.41 -5.16 23.63
N ALA A 113 10.51 -4.74 24.27
CA ALA A 113 10.46 -4.05 25.56
C ALA A 113 9.72 -2.70 25.47
N ILE A 114 9.96 -1.92 24.40
CA ILE A 114 9.23 -0.68 24.13
C ILE A 114 7.74 -0.98 23.93
N VAL A 115 7.40 -1.95 23.08
CA VAL A 115 6.00 -2.33 22.83
C VAL A 115 5.30 -2.76 24.11
N LYS A 116 5.94 -3.60 24.93
CA LYS A 116 5.41 -4.03 26.22
C LYS A 116 5.10 -2.84 27.13
N LYS A 117 6.04 -1.91 27.25
CA LYS A 117 5.93 -0.76 28.15
C LYS A 117 4.86 0.23 27.68
N GLU A 118 4.91 0.62 26.41
CA GLU A 118 4.13 1.75 25.88
C GLU A 118 2.74 1.33 25.42
N LEU A 119 2.59 0.08 24.94
CA LEU A 119 1.32 -0.46 24.44
C LEU A 119 0.69 -1.50 25.37
N LYS A 120 1.37 -1.88 26.45
CA LYS A 120 0.90 -2.82 27.48
C LYS A 120 0.50 -4.20 26.92
N LEU A 121 1.24 -4.68 25.93
CA LEU A 121 1.03 -6.00 25.32
C LEU A 121 1.79 -7.10 26.08
N SER A 122 1.20 -8.29 26.15
CA SER A 122 1.67 -9.44 26.92
C SER A 122 2.91 -10.11 26.33
N ASP A 123 3.72 -10.74 27.18
CA ASP A 123 4.89 -11.50 26.73
C ASP A 123 4.50 -12.66 25.80
N LYS A 124 3.32 -13.26 26.03
CA LYS A 124 2.78 -14.32 25.17
C LYS A 124 2.59 -13.81 23.73
N LEU A 125 1.96 -12.65 23.56
CA LEU A 125 1.80 -12.04 22.24
C LEU A 125 3.16 -11.65 21.63
N LEU A 126 4.02 -11.00 22.40
CA LEU A 126 5.32 -10.50 21.92
C LEU A 126 6.27 -11.63 21.49
N SER A 127 6.17 -12.79 22.14
CA SER A 127 6.96 -13.98 21.77
C SER A 127 6.62 -14.55 20.40
N ARG A 128 5.41 -14.26 19.88
CA ARG A 128 4.95 -14.70 18.55
C ARG A 128 5.40 -13.79 17.42
N LEU A 129 5.89 -12.60 17.72
CA LEU A 129 6.33 -11.64 16.70
C LEU A 129 7.53 -12.20 15.93
N LYS A 130 7.40 -12.22 14.60
CA LYS A 130 8.46 -12.60 13.67
C LYS A 130 9.01 -11.34 12.99
N PHE A 131 10.31 -11.29 12.78
CA PHE A 131 10.98 -10.14 12.18
C PHE A 131 11.72 -10.56 10.91
N SER A 132 11.55 -9.78 9.84
CA SER A 132 12.32 -9.88 8.61
C SER A 132 12.60 -8.48 8.05
N TYR A 133 13.31 -8.39 6.93
CA TYR A 133 13.78 -7.12 6.39
C TYR A 133 13.43 -7.00 4.91
N ASP A 134 12.95 -5.83 4.51
CA ASP A 134 12.72 -5.51 3.11
C ASP A 134 13.88 -4.69 2.54
N TYR A 135 15.04 -5.32 2.43
CA TYR A 135 16.27 -4.66 1.97
C TYR A 135 16.10 -3.96 0.62
N ASN A 136 15.33 -4.56 -0.29
CA ASN A 136 15.14 -4.05 -1.65
C ASN A 136 14.36 -2.72 -1.69
N ASN A 137 13.53 -2.46 -0.67
CA ASN A 137 12.79 -1.22 -0.51
C ASN A 137 13.41 -0.27 0.53
N VAL A 138 14.64 -0.53 1.00
CA VAL A 138 15.41 0.46 1.77
C VAL A 138 15.84 1.60 0.86
N THR A 139 15.45 2.82 1.21
CA THR A 139 15.69 4.03 0.40
C THR A 139 16.24 5.16 1.24
N ARG A 140 16.89 6.14 0.60
CA ARG A 140 17.01 7.47 1.23
C ARG A 140 15.61 8.01 1.51
N ASP A 141 15.45 8.69 2.63
CA ASP A 141 14.17 9.30 3.00
C ASP A 141 13.85 10.39 1.97
N PRO A 142 12.75 10.27 1.20
CA PRO A 142 12.40 11.28 0.23
C PRO A 142 12.01 12.62 0.89
N GLY A 143 11.59 12.60 2.16
CA GLY A 143 11.32 13.80 2.95
C GLY A 143 12.57 14.39 3.60
N ASN A 144 13.67 13.64 3.70
CA ASN A 144 14.94 14.10 4.24
C ASN A 144 16.15 13.36 3.62
N ASN A 145 16.83 13.95 2.64
CA ASN A 145 17.86 13.23 1.87
C ASN A 145 19.16 12.93 2.64
N TYR A 146 19.31 13.43 3.87
CA TYR A 146 20.39 13.05 4.78
C TYR A 146 20.17 11.68 5.45
N ASP A 147 18.95 11.16 5.41
CA ASP A 147 18.57 9.97 6.17
C ASP A 147 18.23 8.78 5.25
N VAL A 148 18.25 7.58 5.82
CA VAL A 148 17.84 6.32 5.17
C VAL A 148 16.71 5.68 5.96
N LEU A 149 15.68 5.20 5.26
CA LEU A 149 14.54 4.47 5.83
C LEU A 149 14.81 2.97 5.74
N PHE A 150 15.21 2.38 6.86
CA PHE A 150 15.41 0.94 7.01
C PHE A 150 14.07 0.24 7.27
N LYS A 151 13.70 -0.72 6.41
CA LYS A 151 12.37 -1.33 6.37
C LYS A 151 12.36 -2.65 7.15
N VAL A 152 11.72 -2.67 8.32
CA VAL A 152 11.56 -3.88 9.14
C VAL A 152 10.15 -4.42 8.99
N LYS A 153 10.03 -5.69 8.58
CA LYS A 153 8.77 -6.43 8.51
C LYS A 153 8.53 -7.10 9.86
N VAL A 154 7.41 -6.77 10.49
CA VAL A 154 6.94 -7.39 11.73
C VAL A 154 5.72 -8.23 11.40
N GLY A 155 5.80 -9.54 11.62
CA GLY A 155 4.73 -10.50 11.39
C GLY A 155 4.14 -11.03 12.70
N LEU A 156 2.82 -11.22 12.74
CA LEU A 156 2.08 -11.83 13.84
C LEU A 156 1.26 -13.01 13.30
N PRO A 157 1.72 -14.26 13.49
CA PRO A 157 0.91 -15.45 13.23
C PRO A 157 -0.40 -15.37 13.99
N LEU A 158 -1.54 -15.66 13.36
CA LEU A 158 -2.87 -15.52 13.98
C LEU A 158 -3.25 -16.78 14.77
N GLU A 159 -3.89 -16.60 15.93
CA GLU A 159 -4.40 -17.70 16.75
C GLU A 159 -5.93 -17.71 16.77
N SER A 160 -6.53 -18.86 16.46
CA SER A 160 -7.99 -19.06 16.54
C SER A 160 -8.53 -18.81 17.94
N ASN A 161 -9.78 -18.35 18.02
CA ASN A 161 -10.50 -18.10 19.25
C ASN A 161 -11.98 -18.48 19.13
N ASP A 162 -12.76 -18.23 20.17
CA ASP A 162 -14.19 -18.55 20.26
C ASP A 162 -15.09 -17.72 19.34
N LYS A 163 -14.58 -16.61 18.78
CA LYS A 163 -15.32 -15.71 17.87
C LYS A 163 -14.82 -15.79 16.42
N SER A 164 -13.59 -16.27 16.18
CA SER A 164 -13.00 -16.39 14.85
C SER A 164 -12.07 -17.59 14.75
N LYS A 165 -12.17 -18.32 13.64
CA LYS A 165 -11.23 -19.37 13.25
C LYS A 165 -10.30 -18.85 12.16
N TYR A 166 -9.01 -19.04 12.36
CA TYR A 166 -7.97 -18.75 11.38
C TYR A 166 -7.36 -20.07 10.91
N GLU A 167 -7.23 -20.18 9.59
CA GLU A 167 -6.54 -21.30 8.96
C GLU A 167 -5.04 -21.26 9.28
N SER A 168 -4.42 -22.43 9.32
CA SER A 168 -2.99 -22.55 9.61
C SER A 168 -2.15 -21.76 8.58
N GLY A 169 -1.10 -21.10 9.06
CA GLY A 169 -0.17 -20.30 8.24
C GLY A 169 -0.58 -18.84 8.01
N LEU A 170 -1.79 -18.41 8.40
CA LEU A 170 -2.17 -17.00 8.29
C LEU A 170 -1.45 -16.12 9.32
N TYR A 171 -0.94 -14.98 8.86
CA TYR A 171 -0.35 -13.96 9.71
C TYR A 171 -0.76 -12.55 9.27
N SER A 172 -0.78 -11.60 10.22
CA SER A 172 -0.76 -10.18 9.89
C SER A 172 0.69 -9.72 9.74
N GLN A 173 0.98 -8.74 8.87
CA GLN A 173 2.31 -8.19 8.71
C GLN A 173 2.25 -6.67 8.54
N GLN A 174 3.15 -5.95 9.20
CA GLN A 174 3.37 -4.52 9.00
C GLN A 174 4.82 -4.25 8.64
N ILE A 175 5.07 -3.28 7.75
CA ILE A 175 6.40 -2.73 7.53
C ILE A 175 6.52 -1.46 8.37
N ILE A 176 7.52 -1.42 9.25
CA ILE A 176 7.85 -0.26 10.08
C ILE A 176 9.15 0.35 9.55
N ASP A 177 9.14 1.66 9.34
CA ASP A 177 10.27 2.43 8.84
C ASP A 177 11.12 2.93 10.00
N PHE A 178 12.35 2.44 10.12
CA PHE A 178 13.33 2.93 11.08
C PHE A 178 14.33 3.85 10.39
N ARG A 179 14.50 5.05 10.94
CA ARG A 179 15.39 6.06 10.35
C ARG A 179 16.83 5.87 10.80
N ILE A 180 17.74 5.74 9.83
CA ILE A 180 19.19 5.88 10.03
C ILE A 180 19.55 7.32 9.66
N LYS A 181 19.88 8.14 10.66
CA LYS A 181 20.13 9.57 10.46
C LYS A 181 21.53 9.89 9.96
N ASN A 182 21.65 11.00 9.23
CA ASN A 182 22.93 11.58 8.82
C ASN A 182 23.87 10.59 8.12
N VAL A 183 23.33 9.78 7.22
CA VAL A 183 24.11 8.82 6.44
C VAL A 183 25.11 9.56 5.55
N LYS A 184 26.34 9.03 5.42
CA LYS A 184 27.40 9.64 4.60
C LYS A 184 26.87 9.96 3.20
N VAL A 185 26.96 11.23 2.82
CA VAL A 185 26.58 11.71 1.50
C VAL A 185 27.70 11.37 0.52
N LYS A 186 27.33 10.92 -0.68
CA LYS A 186 28.27 10.60 -1.75
C LYS A 186 28.96 11.86 -2.25
N ASP A 187 30.24 11.77 -2.64
CA ASP A 187 31.07 12.92 -3.01
C ASP A 187 30.45 13.85 -4.07
N ASN A 188 29.77 13.30 -5.08
CA ASN A 188 29.14 14.10 -6.13
C ASN A 188 27.83 14.79 -5.71
N GLU A 189 27.25 14.37 -4.57
CA GLU A 189 26.05 14.95 -3.98
C GLU A 189 26.39 15.91 -2.82
N LYS A 190 27.59 15.76 -2.25
CA LYS A 190 28.08 16.55 -1.12
C LYS A 190 27.96 18.07 -1.32
N PRO A 191 28.27 18.66 -2.48
CA PRO A 191 28.09 20.10 -2.69
C PRO A 191 26.64 20.58 -2.47
N PHE A 192 25.65 19.79 -2.88
CA PHE A 192 24.24 20.11 -2.67
C PHE A 192 23.85 19.97 -1.20
N ALA A 193 24.27 18.87 -0.59
CA ALA A 193 24.01 18.59 0.81
C ALA A 193 24.63 19.64 1.74
N ASP A 194 25.87 20.06 1.48
CA ASP A 194 26.57 21.09 2.27
C ASP A 194 25.91 22.47 2.08
N ALA A 195 25.50 22.82 0.85
CA ALA A 195 24.84 24.10 0.57
C ALA A 195 23.47 24.23 1.23
N LEU A 196 22.70 23.15 1.35
CA LEU A 196 21.39 23.15 2.02
C LEU A 196 21.52 23.04 3.55
N LYS A 197 22.63 22.52 4.08
CA LYS A 197 22.79 22.17 5.50
C LYS A 197 22.49 23.31 6.49
N PRO A 198 22.93 24.56 6.24
CA PRO A 198 22.61 25.67 7.16
C PRO A 198 21.10 25.95 7.26
N TYR A 199 20.37 25.79 6.15
CA TYR A 199 18.92 25.99 6.13
C TYR A 199 18.17 24.80 6.74
N ASP A 200 18.67 23.57 6.49
CA ASP A 200 18.23 22.37 7.21
C ASP A 200 18.34 22.59 8.73
N GLN A 201 19.50 23.00 9.24
CA GLN A 201 19.70 23.25 10.67
C GLN A 201 18.72 24.30 11.24
N LYS A 202 18.44 25.38 10.49
CA LYS A 202 17.44 26.38 10.89
C LYS A 202 16.04 25.76 11.01
N ILE A 203 15.59 24.95 10.05
CA ILE A 203 14.26 24.32 10.14
C ILE A 203 14.22 23.22 11.21
N GLN A 204 15.32 22.49 11.44
CA GLN A 204 15.38 21.45 12.46
C GLN A 204 15.29 22.02 13.88
N ALA A 205 15.72 23.28 14.08
CA ALA A 205 15.64 23.97 15.36
C ALA A 205 14.23 24.43 15.75
N LEU A 206 13.27 24.44 14.81
CA LEU A 206 11.88 24.83 15.09
C LEU A 206 11.18 23.80 15.99
N THR A 207 10.40 24.29 16.94
CA THR A 207 9.67 23.51 17.93
C THR A 207 8.18 23.85 17.88
N SER A 208 7.34 23.04 18.53
CA SER A 208 5.90 23.29 18.62
C SER A 208 5.54 24.66 19.23
N GLN A 209 6.39 25.19 20.10
CA GLN A 209 6.20 26.48 20.78
C GLN A 209 6.41 27.68 19.86
N ASP A 210 7.06 27.47 18.71
CA ASP A 210 7.31 28.52 17.73
C ASP A 210 6.09 28.81 16.83
N PHE A 211 4.98 28.10 17.03
CA PHE A 211 3.78 28.15 16.19
C PHE A 211 2.54 28.50 16.99
N GLU A 212 1.82 29.51 16.52
CA GLU A 212 0.43 29.76 16.91
C GLU A 212 -0.47 29.18 15.81
N VAL A 213 -1.47 28.38 16.19
CA VAL A 213 -2.42 27.77 15.26
C VAL A 213 -3.85 28.14 15.67
N LYS A 214 -4.65 28.54 14.68
CA LYS A 214 -6.06 28.93 14.86
C LYS A 214 -6.96 28.11 13.96
N LEU A 215 -8.06 27.63 14.54
CA LEU A 215 -9.17 27.05 13.81
C LEU A 215 -10.01 28.17 13.19
N GLU A 216 -10.16 28.12 11.88
CA GLU A 216 -10.99 29.05 11.13
C GLU A 216 -12.45 28.55 11.08
N ASN A 217 -13.35 29.42 10.62
CA ASN A 217 -14.73 29.03 10.39
C ASN A 217 -14.82 28.00 9.25
N ILE A 218 -15.48 26.88 9.54
CA ILE A 218 -15.68 25.80 8.57
C ILE A 218 -16.84 26.18 7.66
N ASP A 219 -16.53 26.50 6.40
CA ASP A 219 -17.53 26.72 5.36
C ASP A 219 -18.24 25.42 4.93
N ASP A 220 -19.30 25.56 4.14
CA ASP A 220 -20.10 24.39 3.72
C ASP A 220 -19.36 23.49 2.74
N GLU A 221 -18.40 24.02 1.96
CA GLU A 221 -17.53 23.24 1.07
C GLU A 221 -16.67 22.26 1.88
N LEU A 222 -16.02 22.74 2.95
CA LEU A 222 -15.22 21.94 3.86
C LEU A 222 -16.08 20.96 4.65
N LYS A 223 -17.25 21.36 5.15
CA LYS A 223 -18.17 20.43 5.83
C LYS A 223 -18.56 19.27 4.91
N GLN A 224 -18.89 19.55 3.66
CA GLN A 224 -19.21 18.52 2.68
C GLN A 224 -18.00 17.63 2.41
N ALA A 225 -16.79 18.19 2.25
CA ALA A 225 -15.58 17.41 2.05
C ALA A 225 -15.28 16.49 3.24
N ILE A 226 -15.34 17.00 4.48
CA ILE A 226 -15.13 16.25 5.71
C ILE A 226 -16.17 15.13 5.84
N THR A 227 -17.44 15.42 5.60
CA THR A 227 -18.52 14.40 5.67
C THR A 227 -18.33 13.32 4.62
N LYS A 228 -17.90 13.71 3.41
CA LYS A 228 -17.81 12.83 2.24
C LYS A 228 -16.53 11.98 2.20
N TYR A 229 -15.42 12.47 2.76
CA TYR A 229 -14.11 11.82 2.69
C TYR A 229 -13.45 11.55 4.05
N GLY A 230 -13.89 12.23 5.11
CA GLY A 230 -13.20 12.27 6.40
C GLY A 230 -12.16 13.39 6.46
N ILE A 231 -11.91 13.88 7.69
CA ILE A 231 -10.99 15.02 7.90
C ILE A 231 -9.55 14.69 7.46
N HIS A 232 -9.06 13.47 7.69
CA HIS A 232 -7.69 13.05 7.33
C HIS A 232 -7.44 12.90 5.82
N GLN A 233 -8.48 13.07 4.99
CA GLN A 233 -8.46 12.92 3.53
C GLN A 233 -8.57 14.25 2.79
N LEU A 234 -8.51 15.37 3.52
CA LEU A 234 -8.41 16.71 2.95
C LEU A 234 -7.04 16.95 2.33
N SER A 235 -6.98 17.80 1.30
CA SER A 235 -5.72 18.26 0.72
C SER A 235 -5.08 19.35 1.58
N SER A 236 -3.79 19.64 1.36
CA SER A 236 -3.09 20.70 2.07
C SER A 236 -3.78 22.08 1.94
N LYS A 237 -4.28 22.42 0.74
CA LYS A 237 -5.06 23.64 0.48
C LYS A 237 -6.36 23.70 1.28
N GLN A 238 -7.02 22.55 1.48
CA GLN A 238 -8.23 22.50 2.30
C GLN A 238 -7.91 22.63 3.80
N TYR A 239 -6.79 22.06 4.24
CA TYR A 239 -6.31 22.31 5.61
C TYR A 239 -5.94 23.77 5.86
N GLU A 240 -5.37 24.47 4.88
CA GLU A 240 -5.08 25.92 5.00
C GLU A 240 -6.35 26.77 5.13
N LYS A 241 -7.47 26.31 4.58
CA LYS A 241 -8.79 26.93 4.81
C LYS A 241 -9.33 26.61 6.22
N LEU A 242 -9.05 25.41 6.74
CA LEU A 242 -9.50 24.95 8.05
C LEU A 242 -8.69 25.56 9.20
N LEU A 243 -7.38 25.68 9.03
CA LEU A 243 -6.42 26.06 10.05
C LEU A 243 -5.42 27.07 9.49
N LYS A 244 -5.21 28.16 10.23
CA LYS A 244 -4.11 29.10 9.97
C LYS A 244 -3.02 28.93 11.03
N PHE A 245 -1.77 29.04 10.61
CA PHE A 245 -0.64 29.07 11.52
C PHE A 245 0.31 30.23 11.20
N SER A 246 0.94 30.76 12.24
CA SER A 246 1.94 31.82 12.15
C SER A 246 3.17 31.51 13.00
N SER A 247 4.35 31.95 12.53
CA SER A 247 5.61 31.78 13.25
C SER A 247 6.63 32.82 12.80
N ALA A 248 7.00 33.74 13.69
CA ALA A 248 7.97 34.79 13.39
C ALA A 248 9.35 34.21 13.01
N LYS A 249 9.78 33.14 13.69
CA LYS A 249 11.04 32.44 13.37
C LYS A 249 10.98 31.80 11.98
N LEU A 250 9.85 31.19 11.63
CA LEU A 250 9.69 30.60 10.29
C LEU A 250 9.70 31.68 9.21
N ASP A 251 9.01 32.80 9.45
CA ASP A 251 8.95 33.91 8.50
C ASP A 251 10.35 34.53 8.29
N GLU A 252 11.19 34.57 9.32
CA GLU A 252 12.60 34.96 9.17
C GLU A 252 13.39 33.98 8.28
N ILE A 253 13.24 32.67 8.50
CA ILE A 253 13.88 31.65 7.66
C ILE A 253 13.46 31.79 6.19
N PHE A 254 12.17 32.07 5.96
CA PHE A 254 11.59 32.16 4.62
C PHE A 254 12.01 33.43 3.86
N LYS A 255 12.69 34.41 4.50
CA LYS A 255 13.29 35.55 3.79
C LYS A 255 14.36 35.12 2.78
N ASP A 256 15.01 33.98 3.01
CA ASP A 256 15.99 33.40 2.10
C ASP A 256 15.32 32.63 0.93
N ASN A 257 13.99 32.53 0.88
CA ASN A 257 13.28 31.87 -0.21
C ASN A 257 13.60 32.55 -1.56
N ASP A 258 13.74 31.74 -2.60
CA ASP A 258 14.13 32.14 -3.95
C ASP A 258 15.57 32.67 -4.14
N LYS A 259 16.39 32.63 -3.08
CA LYS A 259 17.81 32.96 -3.17
C LYS A 259 18.53 32.02 -4.14
N LYS A 260 19.34 32.59 -5.03
CA LYS A 260 20.19 31.81 -5.94
C LYS A 260 21.47 31.37 -5.24
N ILE A 261 21.78 30.09 -5.33
CA ILE A 261 22.97 29.47 -4.76
C ILE A 261 23.80 28.88 -5.90
N GLU A 262 25.08 29.26 -5.97
CA GLU A 262 26.03 28.66 -6.90
C GLU A 262 26.67 27.42 -6.27
N ILE A 263 26.57 26.30 -6.98
CA ILE A 263 27.05 24.99 -6.50
C ILE A 263 28.07 24.43 -7.50
N PRO A 264 29.24 23.96 -7.04
CA PRO A 264 30.19 23.26 -7.90
C PRO A 264 29.66 21.86 -8.27
N VAL A 265 29.49 21.62 -9.56
CA VAL A 265 29.06 20.33 -10.14
C VAL A 265 30.15 19.88 -11.13
N GLY A 266 31.02 18.97 -10.66
CA GLY A 266 32.23 18.61 -11.39
C GLY A 266 33.16 19.82 -11.55
N SER A 267 33.52 20.17 -12.78
CA SER A 267 34.36 21.34 -13.09
C SER A 267 33.58 22.64 -13.32
N LYS A 268 32.23 22.62 -13.24
CA LYS A 268 31.37 23.77 -13.52
C LYS A 268 30.72 24.32 -12.26
N LYS A 269 30.34 25.58 -12.28
CA LYS A 269 29.41 26.17 -11.30
C LYS A 269 28.03 26.28 -11.91
N GLU A 270 27.05 25.72 -11.24
CA GLU A 270 25.64 25.76 -11.65
C GLU A 270 24.82 26.53 -10.61
N LYS A 271 23.78 27.24 -11.06
CA LYS A 271 22.89 28.02 -10.19
C LYS A 271 21.64 27.24 -9.87
N TYR A 272 21.31 27.16 -8.59
CA TYR A 272 20.10 26.54 -8.06
C TYR A 272 19.32 27.55 -7.22
N THR A 273 18.01 27.39 -7.14
CA THR A 273 17.13 28.23 -6.33
C THR A 273 16.88 27.56 -4.99
N LEU A 274 17.14 28.27 -3.89
CA LEU A 274 16.69 27.85 -2.57
C LEU A 274 15.16 28.01 -2.49
N LYS A 275 14.46 26.93 -2.20
CA LYS A 275 12.99 26.93 -2.05
C LYS A 275 12.63 26.46 -0.66
N PHE A 276 11.70 27.15 -0.03
CA PHE A 276 11.05 26.71 1.19
C PHE A 276 9.60 26.32 0.90
N ASN A 277 9.09 25.40 1.71
CA ASN A 277 7.67 25.04 1.68
C ASN A 277 7.14 24.86 3.10
N LYS A 278 5.88 25.24 3.32
CA LYS A 278 5.18 25.06 4.60
C LYS A 278 3.71 24.76 4.32
N PHE A 279 3.17 23.74 4.98
CA PHE A 279 1.76 23.38 4.85
C PHE A 279 1.30 22.52 6.04
N ILE A 280 -0.01 22.38 6.21
CA ILE A 280 -0.59 21.43 7.16
C ILE A 280 -0.85 20.11 6.42
N GLU A 281 -0.21 19.05 6.90
CA GLU A 281 -0.26 17.70 6.31
C GLU A 281 -1.49 16.92 6.82
N ASP A 282 -1.84 17.14 8.09
CA ASP A 282 -2.94 16.47 8.78
C ASP A 282 -3.29 17.18 10.10
N VAL A 283 -4.30 16.64 10.78
CA VAL A 283 -4.65 16.98 12.16
C VAL A 283 -4.60 15.74 13.05
N VAL A 284 -4.29 15.95 14.33
CA VAL A 284 -4.40 14.95 15.39
C VAL A 284 -5.48 15.45 16.34
N LEU A 285 -6.67 14.86 16.27
CA LEU A 285 -7.79 15.27 17.10
C LEU A 285 -7.82 14.53 18.44
N ASN A 286 -7.31 13.30 18.48
CA ASN A 286 -7.07 12.56 19.73
C ASN A 286 -5.70 12.89 20.34
N ASP A 287 -5.63 13.95 21.14
CA ASP A 287 -4.44 14.32 21.93
C ASP A 287 -4.64 14.20 23.45
N GLY A 288 -5.58 13.35 23.87
CA GLY A 288 -5.88 13.11 25.28
C GLY A 288 -6.74 14.19 25.97
N THR A 289 -7.20 15.21 25.24
CA THR A 289 -8.25 16.14 25.71
C THR A 289 -9.25 16.43 24.60
N LEU A 290 -10.50 16.74 24.97
CA LEU A 290 -11.56 17.15 24.03
C LEU A 290 -11.53 18.66 23.71
N SER A 291 -10.65 19.44 24.35
CA SER A 291 -10.61 20.90 24.20
C SER A 291 -9.50 21.39 23.29
N SER A 292 -8.54 20.54 22.96
CA SER A 292 -7.40 20.88 22.11
C SER A 292 -7.10 19.78 21.10
N ALA A 293 -6.47 20.18 20.00
CA ALA A 293 -6.00 19.31 18.95
C ALA A 293 -4.68 19.84 18.39
N LYS A 294 -3.98 19.02 17.59
CA LYS A 294 -2.70 19.40 16.98
C LYS A 294 -2.81 19.46 15.46
N ALA A 295 -2.28 20.51 14.87
CA ALA A 295 -2.01 20.58 13.44
C ALA A 295 -0.63 19.96 13.16
N LYS A 296 -0.56 19.01 12.24
CA LYS A 296 0.69 18.42 11.76
C LYS A 296 1.27 19.33 10.67
N ILE A 297 2.14 20.25 11.04
CA ILE A 297 2.73 21.24 10.14
C ILE A 297 4.01 20.67 9.54
N ARG A 298 4.08 20.57 8.21
CA ARG A 298 5.28 20.21 7.46
C ARG A 298 6.03 21.47 7.05
N ILE A 299 7.34 21.50 7.30
CA ILE A 299 8.23 22.60 6.92
C ILE A 299 9.42 21.98 6.20
N ALA A 300 9.77 22.53 5.05
CA ALA A 300 10.81 21.97 4.22
C ALA A 300 11.63 23.01 3.49
N THR A 301 12.83 22.61 3.09
CA THR A 301 13.76 23.38 2.28
C THR A 301 14.34 22.49 1.18
N SER A 302 14.61 23.07 0.02
CA SER A 302 15.21 22.36 -1.11
C SER A 302 16.08 23.24 -1.98
N LEU A 303 16.98 22.58 -2.72
CA LEU A 303 17.66 23.14 -3.87
C LEU A 303 16.90 22.74 -5.13
N PHE A 304 16.41 23.75 -5.85
CA PHE A 304 15.58 23.58 -7.04
C PHE A 304 16.35 23.95 -8.31
N ASP A 305 16.31 23.06 -9.29
CA ASP A 305 16.81 23.31 -10.65
C ASP A 305 15.68 23.93 -11.48
N ASP A 306 15.76 25.24 -11.73
CA ASP A 306 14.75 25.97 -12.50
C ASP A 306 14.63 25.46 -13.95
N LYS A 307 15.72 24.95 -14.54
CA LYS A 307 15.72 24.46 -15.93
C LYS A 307 14.96 23.16 -16.05
N ARG A 308 15.14 22.26 -15.08
CA ARG A 308 14.45 20.96 -15.02
C ARG A 308 13.10 21.04 -14.31
N LYS A 309 12.81 22.16 -13.66
CA LYS A 309 11.66 22.34 -12.76
C LYS A 309 11.58 21.24 -11.71
N SER A 310 12.74 20.88 -11.15
CA SER A 310 12.87 19.72 -10.26
C SER A 310 13.80 20.01 -9.10
N THR A 311 13.46 19.47 -7.94
CA THR A 311 14.32 19.47 -6.76
C THR A 311 15.45 18.45 -6.91
N VAL A 312 16.67 18.85 -6.53
CA VAL A 312 17.88 18.00 -6.55
C VAL A 312 18.28 17.48 -5.18
N TRP A 313 18.00 18.24 -4.12
CA TRP A 313 18.23 17.86 -2.73
C TRP A 313 17.22 18.57 -1.83
N GLU A 314 16.67 17.87 -0.84
CA GLU A 314 15.68 18.41 0.09
C GLU A 314 15.82 17.86 1.50
N SER A 315 15.32 18.65 2.45
CA SER A 315 15.12 18.26 3.84
C SER A 315 13.82 18.84 4.36
N GLY A 316 13.18 18.16 5.29
CA GLY A 316 11.97 18.62 5.94
C GLY A 316 11.78 18.06 7.33
N LYS A 317 10.97 18.77 8.11
CA LYS A 317 10.59 18.44 9.47
C LYS A 317 9.08 18.60 9.63
N THR A 318 8.51 17.77 10.48
CA THR A 318 7.14 17.93 10.97
C THR A 318 7.17 18.53 12.37
N VAL A 319 6.34 19.54 12.61
CA VAL A 319 6.11 20.18 13.89
C VAL A 319 4.61 20.11 14.21
N TYR A 320 4.28 19.87 15.48
CA TYR A 320 2.87 19.80 15.91
C TYR A 320 2.47 21.11 16.58
N GLY A 321 1.67 21.94 15.90
CA GLY A 321 1.14 23.18 16.48
C GLY A 321 -0.17 22.93 17.20
N LEU A 322 -0.30 23.40 18.45
CA LEU A 322 -1.50 23.22 19.26
C LEU A 322 -2.56 24.27 18.88
N PHE A 323 -3.82 23.85 18.75
CA PHE A 323 -4.95 24.76 18.64
C PHE A 323 -6.09 24.34 19.58
N THR A 324 -6.88 25.34 19.99
CA THR A 324 -8.07 25.12 20.82
C THR A 324 -9.27 24.86 19.91
N VAL A 325 -10.13 23.94 20.32
CA VAL A 325 -11.41 23.69 19.63
C VAL A 325 -12.53 24.35 20.44
N PRO A 326 -13.17 25.41 19.92
CA PRO A 326 -14.29 26.06 20.60
C PRO A 326 -15.48 25.10 20.75
N LYS A 327 -16.26 25.23 21.84
CA LYS A 327 -17.40 24.33 22.12
C LYS A 327 -18.49 24.42 21.05
N GLU A 328 -18.64 25.58 20.43
CA GLU A 328 -19.55 25.85 19.33
C GLU A 328 -19.16 25.12 18.02
N GLN A 329 -17.91 24.69 17.87
CA GLN A 329 -17.43 23.91 16.70
C GLN A 329 -17.82 22.44 16.82
N LYS A 330 -19.13 22.17 16.81
CA LYS A 330 -19.72 20.84 17.02
C LYS A 330 -19.14 19.76 16.09
N LEU A 331 -18.86 20.08 14.84
CA LEU A 331 -18.28 19.12 13.88
C LEU A 331 -16.92 18.59 14.36
N ILE A 332 -16.00 19.48 14.75
CA ILE A 332 -14.66 19.08 15.20
C ILE A 332 -14.73 18.40 16.57
N ASN A 333 -15.56 18.90 17.49
CA ASN A 333 -15.77 18.26 18.79
C ASN A 333 -16.28 16.82 18.65
N ASN A 334 -17.22 16.58 17.72
CA ASN A 334 -17.72 15.23 17.44
C ASN A 334 -16.65 14.33 16.82
N LEU A 335 -15.81 14.88 15.92
CA LEU A 335 -14.69 14.13 15.33
C LEU A 335 -13.62 13.78 16.36
N GLN A 336 -13.27 14.72 17.27
CA GLN A 336 -12.38 14.45 18.40
C GLN A 336 -12.90 13.28 19.24
N LEU A 337 -14.19 13.31 19.61
CA LEU A 337 -14.80 12.22 20.36
C LEU A 337 -14.78 10.90 19.57
N ALA A 338 -15.01 10.95 18.25
CA ALA A 338 -14.96 9.79 17.38
C ALA A 338 -13.56 9.15 17.31
N GLU A 339 -12.47 9.93 17.35
CA GLU A 339 -11.09 9.40 17.34
C GLU A 339 -10.65 8.77 18.67
N LEU A 340 -11.41 8.99 19.76
CA LEU A 340 -11.17 8.33 21.05
C LEU A 340 -11.80 6.93 21.11
N ILE A 341 -12.58 6.54 20.11
CA ILE A 341 -13.27 5.25 20.05
C ILE A 341 -12.92 4.57 18.72
N ASP A 342 -12.23 3.44 18.77
CA ASP A 342 -12.10 2.58 17.60
C ASP A 342 -13.18 1.53 17.59
N VAL A 343 -13.68 1.22 16.40
CA VAL A 343 -14.62 0.13 16.16
C VAL A 343 -13.99 -0.74 15.09
N HIS A 344 -13.88 -2.03 15.37
CA HIS A 344 -13.23 -3.00 14.51
C HIS A 344 -14.07 -4.25 14.35
N THR A 345 -13.89 -4.94 13.23
CA THR A 345 -14.39 -6.30 13.05
C THR A 345 -13.53 -7.32 13.79
N ILE A 346 -14.16 -8.33 14.36
CA ILE A 346 -13.47 -9.50 14.93
C ILE A 346 -13.21 -10.51 13.81
N GLY A 347 -11.99 -11.03 13.75
CA GLY A 347 -11.66 -12.19 12.91
C GLY A 347 -11.17 -11.88 11.50
N ASN A 348 -11.56 -10.77 10.90
CA ASN A 348 -10.98 -10.26 9.65
C ASN A 348 -10.87 -8.75 9.75
N ILE A 349 -10.01 -8.17 8.91
CA ILE A 349 -9.98 -6.71 8.74
C ILE A 349 -11.23 -6.23 8.01
N GLU A 350 -11.59 -4.97 8.19
CA GLU A 350 -12.82 -4.42 7.64
C GLU A 350 -12.83 -4.48 6.10
N HIS A 351 -11.66 -4.39 5.46
CA HIS A 351 -11.51 -4.41 4.00
C HIS A 351 -11.79 -5.79 3.37
N ASN A 352 -11.61 -6.86 4.14
CA ASN A 352 -11.78 -8.26 3.73
C ASN A 352 -12.99 -8.91 4.44
N SER A 353 -13.98 -8.11 4.81
CA SER A 353 -15.21 -8.55 5.48
C SER A 353 -16.43 -8.18 4.65
N ASP A 354 -17.46 -9.02 4.69
CA ASP A 354 -18.79 -8.69 4.18
C ASP A 354 -19.57 -7.90 5.24
N LEU A 355 -19.52 -6.58 5.12
CA LEU A 355 -20.14 -5.66 6.05
C LEU A 355 -21.66 -5.54 5.84
N SER A 356 -22.24 -6.11 4.78
CA SER A 356 -23.70 -6.16 4.61
C SER A 356 -24.39 -6.98 5.71
N THR A 357 -23.67 -7.97 6.25
CA THR A 357 -24.13 -8.89 7.30
C THR A 357 -23.62 -8.56 8.71
N LEU A 358 -23.01 -7.39 8.89
CA LEU A 358 -22.35 -7.01 10.14
C LEU A 358 -23.35 -6.97 11.31
N THR A 359 -23.01 -7.68 12.40
CA THR A 359 -23.80 -7.66 13.65
C THR A 359 -22.97 -7.20 14.85
N LYS A 360 -23.65 -6.92 15.97
CA LYS A 360 -23.03 -6.54 17.25
C LYS A 360 -21.98 -7.54 17.72
N GLY A 361 -22.24 -8.84 17.60
CA GLY A 361 -21.31 -9.90 18.00
C GLY A 361 -20.05 -10.02 17.15
N ASN A 362 -19.99 -9.33 16.01
CA ASN A 362 -18.82 -9.28 15.14
C ASN A 362 -17.92 -8.07 15.42
N LEU A 363 -18.26 -7.24 16.41
CA LEU A 363 -17.59 -5.98 16.66
C LEU A 363 -16.78 -5.99 17.95
N PHE A 364 -15.64 -5.36 17.87
CA PHE A 364 -14.76 -5.02 18.98
C PHE A 364 -14.64 -3.49 19.06
N ILE A 365 -14.92 -2.92 20.22
CA ILE A 365 -14.84 -1.47 20.47
C ILE A 365 -13.71 -1.19 21.46
N ASN A 366 -12.78 -0.33 21.07
CA ASN A 366 -11.68 0.12 21.91
C ASN A 366 -11.87 1.59 22.28
N VAL A 367 -12.05 1.85 23.58
CA VAL A 367 -12.18 3.19 24.13
C VAL A 367 -10.82 3.63 24.70
N LYS A 368 -10.26 4.67 24.11
CA LYS A 368 -8.91 5.18 24.40
C LYS A 368 -8.87 6.20 25.55
N ASP A 369 -10.00 6.79 25.92
CA ASP A 369 -10.08 7.89 26.88
C ASP A 369 -10.80 7.50 28.19
N ALA A 370 -10.29 7.98 29.33
CA ALA A 370 -10.86 7.70 30.64
C ALA A 370 -12.16 8.48 30.93
N ASN A 371 -12.41 9.57 30.21
CA ASN A 371 -13.58 10.43 30.39
C ASN A 371 -14.83 9.85 29.73
N ILE A 372 -14.70 8.83 28.88
CA ILE A 372 -15.83 8.11 28.32
C ILE A 372 -16.29 7.07 29.35
N GLU A 373 -17.43 7.31 29.98
CA GLU A 373 -18.03 6.45 31.00
C GLU A 373 -18.61 5.19 30.36
N LYS A 374 -19.37 5.36 29.26
CA LYS A 374 -20.11 4.28 28.62
C LYS A 374 -20.19 4.49 27.12
N VAL A 375 -20.11 3.39 26.37
CA VAL A 375 -20.37 3.34 24.93
C VAL A 375 -21.38 2.23 24.66
N GLU A 376 -22.41 2.52 23.88
CA GLU A 376 -23.39 1.53 23.43
C GLU A 376 -23.62 1.66 21.94
N ILE A 377 -23.80 0.54 21.24
CA ILE A 377 -24.20 0.55 19.84
C ILE A 377 -25.70 0.87 19.76
N ASP A 378 -26.00 2.07 19.25
CA ASP A 378 -27.35 2.54 18.92
C ASP A 378 -27.88 1.78 17.70
N LYS A 379 -27.11 1.84 16.60
CA LYS A 379 -27.51 1.30 15.31
C LYS A 379 -26.30 0.87 14.49
N ILE A 380 -26.48 -0.19 13.70
CA ILE A 380 -25.59 -0.56 12.59
C ILE A 380 -26.39 -0.36 11.30
N THR A 381 -25.85 0.45 10.39
CA THR A 381 -26.45 0.67 9.06
C THR A 381 -25.57 -0.04 8.03
N THR A 382 -26.16 -1.01 7.35
CA THR A 382 -25.51 -1.82 6.30
C THR A 382 -26.30 -1.72 5.00
N SER A 383 -25.69 -2.11 3.89
CA SER A 383 -26.35 -2.16 2.59
C SER A 383 -25.91 -3.39 1.81
N GLU A 384 -26.86 -4.14 1.29
CA GLU A 384 -26.59 -5.20 0.31
C GLU A 384 -25.97 -4.64 -0.98
N GLN A 385 -26.27 -3.38 -1.32
CA GLN A 385 -25.69 -2.73 -2.49
C GLN A 385 -24.23 -2.32 -2.29
N ASP A 386 -23.86 -2.06 -1.04
CA ASP A 386 -22.50 -1.68 -0.66
C ASP A 386 -21.97 -2.58 0.47
N PHE A 387 -21.67 -3.83 0.11
CA PHE A 387 -21.26 -4.87 1.06
C PHE A 387 -19.89 -4.63 1.70
N ARG A 388 -19.14 -3.63 1.26
CA ARG A 388 -17.79 -3.32 1.76
C ARG A 388 -17.76 -2.12 2.69
N ASN A 389 -18.92 -1.54 3.02
CA ASN A 389 -19.04 -0.43 3.95
C ASN A 389 -20.20 -0.64 4.93
N ALA A 390 -20.03 -0.14 6.15
CA ALA A 390 -21.09 -0.03 7.14
C ALA A 390 -20.87 1.23 7.98
N THR A 391 -21.93 1.69 8.65
CA THR A 391 -21.83 2.76 9.64
C THR A 391 -22.35 2.27 10.97
N VAL A 392 -21.55 2.41 12.03
CA VAL A 392 -21.92 2.09 13.40
C VAL A 392 -22.17 3.42 14.12
N THR A 393 -23.41 3.63 14.55
CA THR A 393 -23.80 4.75 15.40
C THR A 393 -23.71 4.33 16.86
N LEU A 394 -22.97 5.11 17.64
CA LEU A 394 -22.70 4.86 19.05
C LEU A 394 -23.38 5.93 19.90
N ASN A 395 -23.99 5.52 21.00
CA ASN A 395 -24.35 6.41 22.11
C ASN A 395 -23.18 6.46 23.09
N VAL A 396 -22.60 7.63 23.27
CA VAL A 396 -21.42 7.85 24.11
C VAL A 396 -21.80 8.72 25.31
N LYS A 397 -21.59 8.20 26.52
CA LYS A 397 -21.77 8.94 27.76
C LYS A 397 -20.42 9.39 28.29
N LEU A 398 -20.26 10.69 28.48
CA LEU A 398 -19.08 11.27 29.12
C LEU A 398 -19.29 11.35 30.64
N LYS A 399 -18.21 11.18 31.40
CA LYS A 399 -18.20 11.40 32.86
C LYS A 399 -18.70 12.81 33.15
N ASN A 400 -19.51 12.94 34.19
CA ASN A 400 -20.09 14.22 34.65
C ASN A 400 -20.98 14.92 33.60
N SER A 401 -21.42 14.21 32.55
CA SER A 401 -22.44 14.66 31.60
C SER A 401 -23.69 13.79 31.71
N GLN A 402 -24.86 14.43 31.69
CA GLN A 402 -26.15 13.74 31.54
C GLN A 402 -26.52 13.54 30.07
N GLU A 403 -25.84 14.24 29.15
CA GLU A 403 -26.13 14.19 27.72
C GLU A 403 -25.42 13.00 27.05
N LEU A 404 -26.18 12.25 26.25
CA LEU A 404 -25.64 11.21 25.37
C LEU A 404 -25.25 11.83 24.03
N VAL A 405 -23.98 11.70 23.66
CA VAL A 405 -23.48 12.17 22.37
C VAL A 405 -23.54 11.04 21.37
N LYS A 406 -24.14 11.28 20.20
CA LYS A 406 -24.12 10.33 19.09
C LYS A 406 -22.83 10.47 18.30
N VAL A 407 -22.13 9.37 18.12
CA VAL A 407 -20.89 9.28 17.34
C VAL A 407 -21.09 8.29 16.21
N GLU A 408 -20.75 8.67 14.98
CA GLU A 408 -20.78 7.78 13.83
C GLU A 408 -19.37 7.28 13.50
N LYS A 409 -19.24 5.97 13.31
CA LYS A 409 -18.01 5.31 12.90
C LYS A 409 -18.27 4.59 11.58
N HIS A 410 -17.63 5.06 10.52
CA HIS A 410 -17.63 4.38 9.24
C HIS A 410 -16.62 3.23 9.27
N LEU A 411 -17.08 2.04 8.88
CA LEU A 411 -16.27 0.83 8.73
C LEU A 411 -16.23 0.46 7.25
N GLY A 412 -15.07 -0.04 6.80
CA GLY A 412 -14.88 -0.50 5.43
C GLY A 412 -13.90 0.35 4.63
N VAL A 413 -14.02 0.30 3.31
CA VAL A 413 -13.03 0.84 2.36
C VAL A 413 -13.40 2.22 1.81
N GLY A 414 -14.57 2.75 2.20
CA GLY A 414 -15.17 3.92 1.57
C GLY A 414 -15.47 3.63 0.10
N ARG A 415 -15.02 4.47 -0.82
CA ARG A 415 -15.23 4.25 -2.24
C ARG A 415 -14.26 3.23 -2.83
N TYR A 416 -14.77 2.40 -3.73
CA TYR A 416 -14.01 1.36 -4.41
C TYR A 416 -14.59 1.05 -5.78
N SER A 417 -13.82 0.28 -6.54
CA SER A 417 -14.26 -0.42 -7.73
C SER A 417 -14.03 -1.91 -7.55
N LEU A 418 -14.80 -2.72 -8.27
CA LEU A 418 -14.66 -4.18 -8.24
C LEU A 418 -13.89 -4.61 -9.48
N LEU A 419 -12.88 -5.46 -9.29
CA LEU A 419 -12.16 -6.09 -10.40
C LEU A 419 -12.96 -7.22 -11.04
N PHE A 420 -13.68 -7.98 -10.20
CA PHE A 420 -14.56 -9.08 -10.59
C PHE A 420 -16.02 -8.73 -10.25
N ASP A 421 -16.98 -9.55 -10.66
CA ASP A 421 -18.38 -9.29 -10.34
C ASP A 421 -18.66 -9.26 -8.83
N LYS A 422 -19.75 -8.59 -8.48
CA LYS A 422 -20.11 -8.35 -7.08
C LYS A 422 -20.41 -9.62 -6.31
N GLN A 423 -21.08 -10.61 -6.92
CA GLN A 423 -21.44 -11.83 -6.22
C GLN A 423 -20.19 -12.65 -5.93
N PHE A 424 -19.33 -12.85 -6.92
CA PHE A 424 -18.04 -13.50 -6.75
C PHE A 424 -17.18 -12.80 -5.70
N THR A 425 -17.02 -11.48 -5.81
CA THR A 425 -16.18 -10.72 -4.87
C THR A 425 -16.73 -10.77 -3.44
N LYS A 426 -18.06 -10.68 -3.26
CA LYS A 426 -18.71 -10.77 -1.95
C LYS A 426 -18.48 -12.14 -1.30
N GLN A 427 -18.63 -13.22 -2.07
CA GLN A 427 -18.41 -14.59 -1.58
C GLN A 427 -16.94 -14.86 -1.21
N ASN A 428 -16.00 -14.17 -1.87
CA ASN A 428 -14.56 -14.38 -1.72
C ASN A 428 -13.83 -13.16 -1.11
N ILE A 429 -14.53 -12.32 -0.33
CA ILE A 429 -13.97 -11.05 0.18
C ILE A 429 -12.82 -11.26 1.17
N LYS A 430 -12.75 -12.45 1.77
CA LYS A 430 -11.59 -12.92 2.53
C LYS A 430 -10.45 -13.24 1.57
N ALA A 431 -9.70 -12.22 1.17
CA ALA A 431 -8.68 -12.31 0.15
C ALA A 431 -7.28 -12.10 0.74
N PRO A 432 -6.70 -13.11 1.41
CA PRO A 432 -5.38 -12.95 2.00
C PRO A 432 -4.32 -12.70 0.92
N ALA A 433 -3.30 -11.95 1.29
CA ALA A 433 -2.19 -11.58 0.44
C ALA A 433 -1.25 -12.77 0.24
N PHE A 434 -0.96 -13.08 -1.02
CA PHE A 434 0.00 -14.11 -1.37
C PHE A 434 1.42 -13.55 -1.27
N ALA A 435 2.18 -13.98 -0.27
CA ALA A 435 3.54 -13.49 -0.04
C ALA A 435 4.54 -14.24 -0.95
N THR A 436 4.98 -13.59 -2.03
CA THR A 436 5.80 -14.22 -3.08
C THR A 436 7.31 -14.01 -2.95
N GLU A 437 7.77 -13.38 -1.87
CA GLU A 437 9.14 -12.84 -1.77
C GLU A 437 10.22 -13.92 -1.58
N GLY A 438 9.85 -15.09 -1.04
CA GLY A 438 10.72 -16.27 -0.88
C GLY A 438 10.73 -17.22 -2.08
N ILE A 439 9.87 -17.00 -3.06
CA ILE A 439 9.64 -17.94 -4.17
C ILE A 439 10.75 -17.78 -5.22
N THR A 440 11.39 -18.89 -5.58
CA THR A 440 12.34 -18.97 -6.70
C THR A 440 11.70 -19.68 -7.89
N THR A 441 12.32 -19.59 -9.07
CA THR A 441 11.85 -20.27 -10.30
C THR A 441 11.71 -21.78 -10.08
N LYS A 442 12.53 -22.38 -9.21
CA LYS A 442 12.46 -23.82 -8.86
C LYS A 442 11.23 -24.17 -8.03
N ASN A 443 10.71 -23.21 -7.27
CA ASN A 443 9.55 -23.44 -6.41
C ASN A 443 8.25 -23.35 -7.22
N LEU A 444 8.22 -22.57 -8.31
CA LEU A 444 7.04 -22.32 -9.13
C LEU A 444 6.25 -23.57 -9.56
N PRO A 445 6.86 -24.67 -10.02
CA PRO A 445 6.12 -25.86 -10.43
C PRO A 445 5.40 -26.57 -9.28
N SER A 446 5.84 -26.37 -8.04
CA SER A 446 5.20 -26.96 -6.85
C SER A 446 3.97 -26.17 -6.37
N ILE A 447 3.69 -25.03 -7.00
CA ILE A 447 2.60 -24.12 -6.61
C ILE A 447 1.41 -24.38 -7.52
N ASP A 448 0.33 -24.91 -6.96
CA ASP A 448 -0.93 -25.11 -7.68
C ASP A 448 -2.09 -24.36 -6.99
N LYS A 449 -3.30 -24.49 -7.52
CA LYS A 449 -4.49 -23.80 -7.02
C LYS A 449 -5.12 -24.46 -5.78
N THR A 450 -4.49 -25.47 -5.16
CA THR A 450 -5.06 -26.16 -3.99
C THR A 450 -5.27 -25.24 -2.78
N PHE A 451 -4.50 -24.15 -2.67
CA PHE A 451 -4.67 -23.16 -1.61
C PHE A 451 -6.02 -22.43 -1.66
N PHE A 452 -6.75 -22.46 -2.78
CA PHE A 452 -8.14 -21.96 -2.84
C PHE A 452 -9.04 -22.70 -1.84
N GLY A 453 -8.85 -24.01 -1.69
CA GLY A 453 -9.59 -24.82 -0.73
C GLY A 453 -9.16 -24.56 0.72
N HIS A 454 -7.88 -24.27 0.94
CA HIS A 454 -7.31 -24.12 2.29
C HIS A 454 -7.81 -22.86 3.01
N TYR A 455 -7.95 -21.73 2.31
CA TYR A 455 -8.39 -20.47 2.93
C TYR A 455 -9.88 -20.16 2.75
N ASN A 456 -10.66 -21.11 2.23
CA ASN A 456 -12.08 -20.94 1.91
C ASN A 456 -12.36 -19.64 1.12
N SER A 457 -11.52 -19.39 0.12
CA SER A 457 -11.60 -18.23 -0.76
C SER A 457 -11.04 -18.60 -2.13
N GLN A 458 -11.64 -18.03 -3.18
CA GLN A 458 -11.17 -18.12 -4.55
C GLN A 458 -10.61 -16.78 -5.05
N LEU A 459 -10.40 -15.82 -4.16
CA LEU A 459 -9.83 -14.51 -4.50
C LEU A 459 -8.63 -14.24 -3.60
N PHE A 460 -7.49 -13.96 -4.19
CA PHE A 460 -6.27 -13.58 -3.48
C PHE A 460 -5.66 -12.35 -4.15
N SER A 461 -4.94 -11.56 -3.37
CA SER A 461 -4.25 -10.36 -3.85
C SER A 461 -2.77 -10.43 -3.49
N GLY A 462 -1.96 -9.50 -3.98
CA GLY A 462 -0.59 -9.33 -3.57
C GLY A 462 0.34 -8.97 -4.72
N GLY A 463 1.59 -8.69 -4.36
CA GLY A 463 2.65 -8.49 -5.34
C GLY A 463 3.08 -7.04 -5.51
N TYR A 464 2.24 -6.02 -5.34
CA TYR A 464 2.73 -4.64 -5.51
C TYR A 464 3.86 -4.32 -4.54
N ALA A 465 4.93 -3.72 -5.06
CA ALA A 465 6.18 -3.42 -4.35
C ALA A 465 6.94 -4.65 -3.81
N SER A 466 6.51 -5.88 -4.13
CA SER A 466 7.21 -7.10 -3.72
C SER A 466 8.45 -7.33 -4.59
N ALA A 467 9.53 -7.78 -3.94
CA ALA A 467 10.70 -8.27 -4.65
C ALA A 467 10.52 -9.75 -4.99
N ARG A 468 10.91 -10.15 -6.21
CA ARG A 468 10.68 -11.50 -6.75
C ARG A 468 11.97 -12.11 -7.32
N ALA A 469 12.14 -13.42 -7.14
CA ALA A 469 13.30 -14.18 -7.60
C ALA A 469 12.98 -15.19 -8.71
N PHE A 470 11.74 -15.23 -9.23
CA PHE A 470 11.25 -16.39 -10.00
C PHE A 470 10.98 -16.16 -11.50
N TYR A 471 11.36 -15.02 -12.07
CA TYR A 471 11.13 -14.71 -13.50
C TYR A 471 12.29 -15.08 -14.43
N ALA A 472 13.26 -15.87 -13.95
CA ALA A 472 14.36 -16.35 -14.76
C ALA A 472 15.02 -17.58 -14.16
N ASP A 473 15.52 -18.47 -15.01
CA ASP A 473 16.14 -19.71 -14.59
C ASP A 473 17.35 -19.48 -13.67
N ASN A 474 17.49 -20.36 -12.68
CA ASN A 474 18.62 -20.36 -11.72
C ASN A 474 18.78 -19.08 -10.88
N VAL A 475 17.74 -18.24 -10.80
CA VAL A 475 17.71 -17.08 -9.91
C VAL A 475 17.24 -17.51 -8.53
N VAL A 476 18.07 -17.22 -7.53
CA VAL A 476 17.80 -17.48 -6.10
C VAL A 476 17.80 -16.19 -5.27
N VAL A 477 18.06 -15.05 -5.93
CA VAL A 477 18.12 -13.73 -5.30
C VAL A 477 17.00 -12.87 -5.89
N PRO A 478 16.22 -12.15 -5.08
CA PRO A 478 15.22 -11.24 -5.61
C PRO A 478 15.88 -10.15 -6.45
N ARG A 479 15.66 -10.19 -7.77
CA ARG A 479 16.22 -9.25 -8.74
C ARG A 479 15.18 -8.52 -9.57
N PHE A 480 13.91 -8.82 -9.33
CA PHE A 480 12.76 -8.19 -9.95
C PHE A 480 11.94 -7.46 -8.89
N VAL A 481 11.42 -6.27 -9.21
CA VAL A 481 10.36 -5.62 -8.43
C VAL A 481 9.07 -5.69 -9.21
N HIS A 482 8.01 -6.08 -8.53
CA HIS A 482 6.69 -6.20 -9.10
C HIS A 482 5.94 -4.86 -9.00
N ILE A 483 5.61 -4.30 -10.15
CA ILE A 483 5.15 -2.90 -10.31
C ILE A 483 3.63 -2.76 -10.39
N GLY A 484 2.93 -3.88 -10.40
CA GLY A 484 1.47 -3.99 -10.34
C GLY A 484 1.02 -4.87 -9.18
N GLU A 485 -0.28 -5.11 -9.10
CA GLU A 485 -0.88 -6.04 -8.13
C GLU A 485 -1.45 -7.24 -8.89
N ASP A 486 -1.19 -8.44 -8.37
CA ASP A 486 -1.77 -9.68 -8.89
C ASP A 486 -3.05 -10.00 -8.12
N TYR A 487 -4.13 -10.26 -8.85
CA TYR A 487 -5.40 -10.72 -8.32
C TYR A 487 -5.69 -12.12 -8.83
N ILE A 488 -5.45 -13.12 -7.99
CA ILE A 488 -5.55 -14.54 -8.33
C ILE A 488 -7.01 -14.98 -8.16
N ALA A 489 -7.57 -15.61 -9.18
CA ALA A 489 -8.94 -16.12 -9.18
C ALA A 489 -9.08 -17.30 -10.18
N PRO A 490 -10.24 -18.01 -10.22
CA PRO A 490 -10.45 -19.11 -11.17
C PRO A 490 -10.27 -18.70 -12.63
N ASP A 491 -9.99 -19.69 -13.48
CA ASP A 491 -9.80 -19.47 -14.91
C ASP A 491 -11.05 -18.80 -15.52
N PHE A 492 -10.83 -17.88 -16.47
CA PHE A 492 -11.88 -17.17 -17.17
C PHE A 492 -12.83 -16.32 -16.30
N GLN A 493 -12.48 -16.03 -15.06
CA GLN A 493 -13.23 -15.06 -14.26
C GLN A 493 -13.31 -13.72 -15.02
N PRO A 494 -14.51 -13.13 -15.20
CA PRO A 494 -14.66 -11.87 -15.94
C PRO A 494 -14.01 -10.69 -15.21
N VAL A 495 -13.18 -9.93 -15.93
CA VAL A 495 -12.53 -8.70 -15.44
C VAL A 495 -13.36 -7.49 -15.83
N LEU A 496 -13.62 -6.60 -14.87
CA LEU A 496 -14.49 -5.44 -15.03
C LEU A 496 -13.72 -4.13 -15.19
N ALA A 497 -14.29 -3.19 -15.94
CA ALA A 497 -13.81 -1.82 -16.00
C ALA A 497 -13.97 -1.14 -14.63
N PRO A 498 -12.92 -0.54 -14.04
CA PRO A 498 -13.00 0.09 -12.73
C PRO A 498 -13.75 1.42 -12.77
N TYR A 499 -13.71 2.12 -13.90
CA TYR A 499 -14.35 3.42 -14.11
C TYR A 499 -14.87 3.51 -15.54
N ASP A 500 -15.72 4.50 -15.78
CA ASP A 500 -16.00 4.97 -17.14
C ASP A 500 -14.69 5.44 -17.79
N GLY A 501 -14.43 4.99 -19.02
CA GLY A 501 -13.20 5.31 -19.73
C GLY A 501 -13.13 4.69 -21.13
N GLN A 502 -11.91 4.71 -21.68
CA GLN A 502 -11.63 4.33 -23.07
C GLN A 502 -10.59 3.22 -23.12
N ILE A 503 -10.93 2.07 -23.70
CA ILE A 503 -9.91 1.06 -24.03
C ILE A 503 -9.15 1.54 -25.26
N VAL A 504 -7.83 1.69 -25.11
CA VAL A 504 -6.93 2.28 -26.11
C VAL A 504 -5.96 1.26 -26.73
N ALA A 505 -5.83 0.07 -26.14
CA ALA A 505 -5.06 -1.04 -26.70
C ALA A 505 -5.58 -2.39 -26.16
N ALA A 506 -5.59 -3.41 -27.02
CA ALA A 506 -5.91 -4.79 -26.65
C ALA A 506 -5.12 -5.77 -27.53
N TYR A 507 -4.20 -6.53 -26.95
CA TYR A 507 -3.28 -7.40 -27.71
C TYR A 507 -2.73 -8.57 -26.90
N GLU A 508 -2.35 -9.65 -27.59
CA GLU A 508 -1.74 -10.84 -27.02
C GLU A 508 -0.21 -10.83 -27.21
N LEU A 509 0.55 -11.03 -26.14
CA LEU A 509 1.98 -11.31 -26.19
C LEU A 509 2.25 -12.80 -25.91
N THR A 510 1.93 -13.65 -26.89
CA THR A 510 2.08 -15.11 -26.76
C THR A 510 3.51 -15.50 -26.40
N THR A 511 3.65 -16.37 -25.40
CA THR A 511 4.89 -17.10 -25.09
C THR A 511 4.57 -18.57 -24.98
N LYS A 512 5.57 -19.43 -25.19
CA LYS A 512 5.50 -20.87 -24.88
C LYS A 512 6.32 -21.24 -23.64
N VAL A 513 6.98 -20.26 -23.02
CA VAL A 513 7.87 -20.48 -21.89
C VAL A 513 7.10 -20.18 -20.59
N VAL A 514 7.04 -21.18 -19.71
CA VAL A 514 6.35 -21.12 -18.41
C VAL A 514 6.87 -19.94 -17.57
N ALA A 515 5.96 -19.25 -16.88
CA ALA A 515 6.25 -18.14 -15.95
C ALA A 515 7.03 -16.93 -16.50
N THR A 516 7.16 -16.78 -17.82
CA THR A 516 7.90 -15.66 -18.45
C THR A 516 7.02 -14.80 -19.37
N GLY A 517 5.76 -15.18 -19.57
CA GLY A 517 4.84 -14.52 -20.48
C GLY A 517 4.04 -13.40 -19.85
N VAL A 518 3.56 -12.49 -20.71
CA VAL A 518 2.63 -11.41 -20.33
C VAL A 518 1.16 -11.81 -20.61
N GLY A 519 0.93 -12.74 -21.53
CA GLY A 519 -0.42 -13.12 -21.96
C GLY A 519 -1.12 -12.01 -22.73
N THR A 520 -2.44 -11.91 -22.58
CA THR A 520 -3.24 -10.84 -23.21
C THR A 520 -3.30 -9.61 -22.33
N VAL A 521 -3.20 -8.45 -22.97
CA VAL A 521 -3.15 -7.13 -22.36
C VAL A 521 -4.34 -6.29 -22.83
N VAL A 522 -5.02 -5.63 -21.89
CA VAL A 522 -5.98 -4.56 -22.13
C VAL A 522 -5.51 -3.30 -21.43
N VAL A 523 -5.53 -2.15 -22.11
CA VAL A 523 -5.15 -0.85 -21.53
C VAL A 523 -6.34 0.10 -21.59
N ILE A 524 -6.77 0.61 -20.44
CA ILE A 524 -7.83 1.61 -20.31
C ILE A 524 -7.23 2.97 -19.95
N LYS A 525 -7.72 4.02 -20.61
CA LYS A 525 -7.52 5.43 -20.31
C LYS A 525 -8.73 5.93 -19.54
N ILE A 526 -8.51 6.46 -18.33
CA ILE A 526 -9.59 6.90 -17.43
C ILE A 526 -9.45 8.40 -17.19
N PRO A 527 -10.46 9.22 -17.53
CA PRO A 527 -10.46 10.64 -17.19
C PRO A 527 -10.36 10.87 -15.68
N VAL A 528 -9.55 11.86 -15.25
CA VAL A 528 -9.40 12.19 -13.81
C VAL A 528 -10.74 12.62 -13.19
N ALA A 529 -11.62 13.23 -13.97
CA ALA A 529 -12.97 13.61 -13.54
C ALA A 529 -13.84 12.41 -13.11
N ASN A 530 -13.55 11.21 -13.63
CA ASN A 530 -14.28 9.98 -13.28
C ASN A 530 -13.73 9.30 -12.01
N LEU A 531 -12.58 9.74 -11.51
CA LEU A 531 -11.97 9.19 -10.31
C LEU A 531 -12.67 9.72 -9.07
N ASP A 532 -13.05 8.79 -8.21
CA ASP A 532 -13.72 9.06 -6.94
C ASP A 532 -12.75 9.22 -5.76
N TRP A 533 -11.45 9.35 -6.07
CA TRP A 533 -10.34 9.59 -5.15
C TRP A 533 -10.56 10.84 -4.29
N SER A 534 -10.05 10.79 -3.07
CA SER A 534 -10.08 11.91 -2.12
C SER A 534 -9.24 13.10 -2.58
N PRO A 535 -9.49 14.30 -2.06
CA PRO A 535 -8.63 15.46 -2.32
C PRO A 535 -7.14 15.19 -2.03
N LYS A 536 -6.82 14.51 -0.93
CA LYS A 536 -5.46 14.10 -0.57
C LYS A 536 -4.86 13.11 -1.56
N GLU A 537 -5.63 12.09 -1.97
CA GLU A 537 -5.18 11.13 -2.99
C GLU A 537 -4.88 11.82 -4.33
N LYS A 538 -5.74 12.75 -4.76
CA LYS A 538 -5.52 13.53 -6.00
C LYS A 538 -4.28 14.41 -5.90
N GLU A 539 -4.09 15.11 -4.79
CA GLU A 539 -2.91 15.93 -4.54
C GLU A 539 -1.61 15.10 -4.64
N ILE A 540 -1.52 14.00 -3.89
CA ILE A 540 -0.29 13.19 -3.80
C ILE A 540 -0.03 12.39 -5.08
N TYR A 541 -1.04 11.72 -5.62
CA TYR A 541 -0.83 10.75 -6.69
C TYR A 541 -0.92 11.35 -8.09
N LEU A 542 -1.71 12.40 -8.29
CA LEU A 542 -1.86 13.04 -9.61
C LEU A 542 -0.96 14.26 -9.78
N ASN A 543 -0.62 14.97 -8.70
CA ASN A 543 0.25 16.15 -8.71
C ASN A 543 -0.04 17.09 -9.91
N ASP A 544 -1.20 17.75 -9.86
CA ASP A 544 -1.76 18.61 -10.90
C ASP A 544 -2.12 17.93 -12.24
N ASN A 545 -1.99 16.60 -12.40
CA ASN A 545 -2.60 15.92 -13.55
C ASN A 545 -4.13 15.90 -13.43
N ASP A 546 -4.79 16.65 -14.31
CA ASP A 546 -6.24 16.80 -14.39
C ASP A 546 -6.87 16.08 -15.60
N LYS A 547 -6.05 15.42 -16.43
CA LYS A 547 -6.51 14.85 -17.72
C LYS A 547 -6.99 13.42 -17.57
N HIS A 548 -6.05 12.49 -17.43
CA HIS A 548 -6.34 11.07 -17.39
C HIS A 548 -5.22 10.28 -16.71
N ILE A 549 -5.58 9.09 -16.25
CA ILE A 549 -4.67 8.03 -15.82
C ILE A 549 -4.77 6.85 -16.80
N TYR A 550 -3.84 5.91 -16.71
CA TYR A 550 -3.94 4.62 -17.41
C TYR A 550 -3.96 3.48 -16.42
N MET A 551 -4.73 2.44 -16.73
CA MET A 551 -4.62 1.14 -16.09
C MET A 551 -4.42 0.07 -17.14
N SER A 552 -3.55 -0.90 -16.88
CA SER A 552 -3.39 -2.07 -17.74
C SER A 552 -3.69 -3.36 -17.00
N PHE A 553 -4.32 -4.29 -17.70
CA PHE A 553 -4.73 -5.61 -17.22
C PHE A 553 -4.01 -6.64 -18.07
N LEU A 554 -3.17 -7.45 -17.43
CA LEU A 554 -2.32 -8.45 -18.07
C LEU A 554 -2.81 -9.86 -17.70
N HIS A 555 -2.20 -10.88 -18.33
CA HIS A 555 -2.48 -12.29 -18.06
C HIS A 555 -3.93 -12.71 -18.38
N LEU A 556 -4.56 -12.02 -19.33
CA LEU A 556 -5.92 -12.32 -19.79
C LEU A 556 -5.92 -13.40 -20.88
N ASP A 557 -7.08 -14.04 -21.09
CA ASP A 557 -7.30 -15.02 -22.14
C ASP A 557 -7.49 -14.34 -23.50
N ALA A 558 -6.67 -14.68 -24.49
CA ALA A 558 -6.75 -14.07 -25.82
C ALA A 558 -8.05 -14.41 -26.56
N GLY A 559 -8.49 -15.67 -26.46
CA GLY A 559 -9.65 -16.18 -27.17
C GLY A 559 -10.94 -15.48 -26.75
N LYS A 560 -11.14 -15.32 -25.44
CA LYS A 560 -12.33 -14.65 -24.89
C LYS A 560 -12.21 -13.13 -24.85
N THR A 561 -11.03 -12.59 -24.53
CA THR A 561 -10.86 -11.14 -24.36
C THR A 561 -10.85 -10.41 -25.70
N LEU A 562 -10.11 -10.91 -26.69
CA LEU A 562 -10.00 -10.24 -28.00
C LEU A 562 -11.19 -10.54 -28.94
N ASN A 563 -12.07 -11.47 -28.55
CA ASN A 563 -13.36 -11.73 -29.22
C ASN A 563 -14.55 -11.39 -28.30
N ASN A 564 -14.41 -10.34 -27.49
CA ASN A 564 -15.44 -9.92 -26.55
C ASN A 564 -16.65 -9.33 -27.32
N THR A 565 -17.74 -10.10 -27.38
CA THR A 565 -18.97 -9.73 -28.07
C THR A 565 -19.66 -8.51 -27.47
N SER A 566 -19.55 -8.31 -26.15
CA SER A 566 -20.11 -7.13 -25.47
C SER A 566 -19.41 -5.82 -25.85
N LEU A 567 -18.20 -5.91 -26.40
CA LEU A 567 -17.42 -4.79 -26.93
C LEU A 567 -17.40 -4.76 -28.47
N GLY A 568 -18.08 -5.70 -29.13
CA GLY A 568 -18.09 -5.83 -30.58
C GLY A 568 -16.72 -6.17 -31.19
N TRP A 569 -15.83 -6.82 -30.43
CA TRP A 569 -14.48 -7.15 -30.88
C TRP A 569 -14.41 -8.51 -31.57
N GLN A 570 -13.58 -8.59 -32.60
CA GLN A 570 -13.15 -9.82 -33.26
C GLN A 570 -11.63 -9.77 -33.43
N SER A 571 -10.94 -10.83 -33.03
CA SER A 571 -9.49 -10.85 -33.03
C SER A 571 -8.91 -11.02 -34.44
N GLU A 572 -7.82 -10.32 -34.74
CA GLU A 572 -7.03 -10.50 -35.97
C GLU A 572 -5.57 -10.84 -35.62
N THR A 573 -4.93 -11.66 -36.47
CA THR A 573 -3.50 -11.98 -36.35
C THR A 573 -2.68 -10.99 -37.16
N VAL A 574 -1.76 -10.28 -36.52
CA VAL A 574 -0.96 -9.19 -37.12
C VAL A 574 0.52 -9.29 -36.74
N THR A 575 1.38 -8.54 -37.42
CA THR A 575 2.80 -8.43 -37.09
C THR A 575 3.07 -7.31 -36.07
N LEU A 576 3.65 -7.67 -34.94
CA LEU A 576 4.26 -6.78 -33.93
C LEU A 576 5.72 -6.49 -34.29
N GLY A 577 6.07 -5.22 -34.44
CA GLY A 577 7.43 -4.83 -34.82
C GLY A 577 7.74 -5.25 -36.26
N GLU A 578 8.74 -6.12 -36.44
CA GLU A 578 9.16 -6.59 -37.78
C GLU A 578 8.80 -8.06 -38.03
N ASN A 579 8.92 -8.96 -37.03
CA ASN A 579 8.86 -10.41 -37.26
C ASN A 579 7.95 -11.20 -36.29
N ARG A 580 7.39 -10.58 -35.24
CA ARG A 580 6.60 -11.31 -34.24
C ARG A 580 5.13 -11.28 -34.59
N THR A 581 4.47 -12.43 -34.66
CA THR A 581 3.03 -12.51 -34.86
C THR A 581 2.29 -12.41 -33.52
N ILE A 582 1.24 -11.60 -33.46
CA ILE A 582 0.37 -11.42 -32.27
C ILE A 582 -1.10 -11.41 -32.68
N LYS A 583 -2.01 -11.63 -31.71
CA LYS A 583 -3.43 -11.33 -31.88
C LYS A 583 -3.76 -9.96 -31.31
N VAL A 584 -4.65 -9.23 -31.98
CA VAL A 584 -5.13 -7.89 -31.56
C VAL A 584 -6.64 -7.79 -31.73
N ALA A 585 -7.27 -6.85 -31.04
CA ALA A 585 -8.58 -6.34 -31.47
C ALA A 585 -8.33 -5.17 -32.45
N PRO A 586 -8.45 -5.38 -33.79
CA PRO A 586 -7.96 -4.43 -34.79
C PRO A 586 -8.76 -3.13 -34.81
N THR A 587 -9.97 -3.10 -34.27
CA THR A 587 -10.81 -1.89 -34.18
C THR A 587 -10.37 -0.94 -33.07
N VAL A 588 -9.53 -1.40 -32.13
CA VAL A 588 -9.11 -0.63 -30.96
C VAL A 588 -7.81 0.11 -31.22
N SER A 589 -7.76 1.40 -30.89
CA SER A 589 -6.52 2.19 -30.84
C SER A 589 -6.71 3.48 -30.03
N ALA A 590 -5.66 4.29 -29.90
CA ALA A 590 -5.77 5.63 -29.34
C ALA A 590 -6.66 6.56 -30.19
N ASP A 591 -6.70 6.37 -31.50
CA ASP A 591 -7.50 7.17 -32.44
C ASP A 591 -8.93 6.62 -32.58
N THR A 592 -9.11 5.32 -32.31
CA THR A 592 -10.40 4.61 -32.32
C THR A 592 -10.61 3.83 -31.02
N PRO A 593 -10.73 4.52 -29.87
CA PRO A 593 -10.90 3.85 -28.59
C PRO A 593 -12.28 3.18 -28.49
N THR A 594 -12.38 2.13 -27.67
CA THR A 594 -13.68 1.55 -27.27
C THR A 594 -14.12 2.15 -25.94
N GLU A 595 -15.25 2.84 -25.93
CA GLU A 595 -15.85 3.37 -24.69
C GLU A 595 -16.36 2.23 -23.81
N VAL A 596 -16.11 2.34 -22.51
CA VAL A 596 -16.59 1.37 -21.51
C VAL A 596 -17.14 2.06 -20.28
N LYS A 597 -18.11 1.40 -19.63
CA LYS A 597 -18.72 1.85 -18.37
C LYS A 597 -18.16 1.10 -17.17
N LYS A 598 -18.12 1.75 -16.01
CA LYS A 598 -17.77 1.09 -14.74
C LYS A 598 -18.59 -0.19 -14.56
N GLY A 599 -17.92 -1.30 -14.28
CA GLY A 599 -18.55 -2.61 -14.10
C GLY A 599 -18.80 -3.40 -15.40
N GLN A 600 -18.50 -2.86 -16.58
CA GLN A 600 -18.58 -3.60 -17.84
C GLN A 600 -17.44 -4.61 -17.97
N ILE A 601 -17.70 -5.79 -18.53
CA ILE A 601 -16.68 -6.83 -18.74
C ILE A 601 -15.72 -6.38 -19.86
N ILE A 602 -14.43 -6.25 -19.52
CA ILE A 602 -13.37 -5.83 -20.44
C ILE A 602 -12.44 -6.96 -20.85
N GLY A 603 -12.53 -8.11 -20.18
CA GLY A 603 -11.74 -9.29 -20.50
C GLY A 603 -12.00 -10.43 -19.54
N PHE A 604 -11.23 -11.50 -19.69
CA PHE A 604 -11.38 -12.72 -18.89
C PHE A 604 -10.00 -13.22 -18.49
N LEU A 605 -9.85 -13.74 -17.27
CA LEU A 605 -8.57 -14.32 -16.84
C LEU A 605 -8.13 -15.46 -17.77
N GLY A 606 -6.85 -15.48 -18.10
CA GLY A 606 -6.25 -16.57 -18.86
C GLY A 606 -6.03 -17.82 -18.01
N THR A 607 -5.86 -18.96 -18.67
CA THR A 607 -5.37 -20.19 -18.06
C THR A 607 -3.84 -20.16 -18.02
N GLN A 608 -3.21 -21.15 -17.38
CA GLN A 608 -1.75 -21.30 -17.43
C GLN A 608 -1.20 -21.30 -18.87
N ASP A 609 -1.94 -21.86 -19.82
CA ASP A 609 -1.53 -21.92 -21.23
C ASP A 609 -1.67 -20.58 -21.97
N THR A 610 -2.60 -19.72 -21.55
CA THR A 610 -2.94 -18.48 -22.28
C THR A 610 -2.48 -17.20 -21.57
N ASN A 611 -2.17 -17.29 -20.28
CA ASN A 611 -1.81 -16.14 -19.44
C ASN A 611 -0.30 -15.86 -19.36
N GLY A 612 0.54 -16.70 -19.98
CA GLY A 612 2.00 -16.57 -19.89
C GLY A 612 2.68 -17.59 -18.97
N GLY A 613 1.99 -18.68 -18.60
CA GLY A 613 2.59 -19.81 -17.92
C GLY A 613 2.56 -19.73 -16.39
N TRP A 614 1.57 -19.03 -15.81
CA TRP A 614 1.39 -18.94 -14.36
C TRP A 614 -0.05 -19.32 -13.97
N MET A 615 -0.38 -19.40 -12.68
CA MET A 615 -1.78 -19.61 -12.27
C MET A 615 -2.68 -18.44 -12.76
N ALA A 616 -3.98 -18.69 -12.94
CA ALA A 616 -4.90 -17.64 -13.37
C ALA A 616 -4.93 -16.45 -12.40
N HIS A 617 -4.62 -15.26 -12.92
CA HIS A 617 -4.66 -14.01 -12.19
C HIS A 617 -4.78 -12.85 -13.18
N ALA A 618 -5.29 -11.72 -12.72
CA ALA A 618 -5.10 -10.44 -13.40
C ALA A 618 -3.95 -9.71 -12.74
N HIS A 619 -2.91 -9.40 -13.51
CA HIS A 619 -1.92 -8.42 -13.08
C HIS A 619 -2.38 -7.03 -13.52
N VAL A 620 -2.52 -6.12 -12.56
CA VAL A 620 -3.01 -4.77 -12.81
C VAL A 620 -1.92 -3.75 -12.52
N ASN A 621 -1.63 -2.89 -13.51
CA ASN A 621 -0.79 -1.70 -13.30
C ASN A 621 -1.64 -0.44 -13.28
N LEU A 622 -1.24 0.53 -12.44
CA LEU A 622 -1.83 1.85 -12.38
C LEU A 622 -0.76 2.91 -12.69
N TYR A 623 -1.03 3.75 -13.69
CA TYR A 623 -0.18 4.88 -14.10
C TYR A 623 -0.92 6.18 -13.88
N THR A 624 -0.39 7.03 -13.00
CA THR A 624 -1.03 8.30 -12.68
C THR A 624 -0.84 9.37 -13.76
N ASN A 625 0.03 9.11 -14.75
CA ASN A 625 0.38 10.01 -15.85
C ASN A 625 0.78 11.44 -15.41
N ARG A 626 1.31 11.58 -14.19
CA ARG A 626 1.81 12.87 -13.64
C ARG A 626 3.16 13.27 -14.24
N ASN A 627 3.34 14.54 -14.59
CA ASN A 627 4.63 15.02 -15.13
C ASN A 627 5.73 15.07 -14.07
N PHE A 628 5.35 15.34 -12.82
CA PHE A 628 6.24 15.43 -11.68
C PHE A 628 5.71 14.57 -10.56
N TRP A 629 6.61 13.91 -9.83
CA TRP A 629 6.27 13.28 -8.56
C TRP A 629 6.36 14.32 -7.44
N LEU A 630 5.35 14.36 -6.58
CA LEU A 630 5.31 15.25 -5.42
C LEU A 630 6.01 14.58 -4.24
N SER A 631 7.06 15.19 -3.71
CA SER A 631 7.73 14.68 -2.51
C SER A 631 6.88 14.86 -1.25
N PRO A 632 7.16 14.16 -0.13
CA PRO A 632 6.52 14.45 1.15
C PRO A 632 6.71 15.90 1.65
N ASN A 633 7.63 16.66 1.04
CA ASN A 633 7.83 18.08 1.30
C ASN A 633 7.08 18.99 0.31
N HIS A 634 6.22 18.40 -0.54
CA HIS A 634 5.49 19.07 -1.61
C HIS A 634 6.42 19.80 -2.61
N PHE A 635 7.59 19.23 -2.88
CA PHE A 635 8.45 19.68 -3.97
C PHE A 635 8.33 18.75 -5.18
N ASN A 636 8.39 19.33 -6.38
CA ASN A 636 8.35 18.59 -7.63
C ASN A 636 9.68 17.89 -7.89
N LYS A 637 9.62 16.59 -8.19
CA LYS A 637 10.71 15.83 -8.80
C LYS A 637 10.33 15.39 -10.19
N GLU A 638 11.21 15.61 -11.15
CA GLU A 638 11.01 15.20 -12.54
C GLU A 638 10.69 13.69 -12.60
N SER A 639 9.51 13.37 -13.11
CA SER A 639 9.20 12.00 -13.48
C SER A 639 9.67 11.81 -14.92
N LYS A 640 10.65 10.94 -15.14
CA LYS A 640 11.04 10.49 -16.48
C LYS A 640 9.97 9.53 -16.98
N GLN A 641 8.75 10.05 -17.14
CA GLN A 641 7.56 9.29 -17.48
C GLN A 641 7.91 8.24 -18.52
N SER A 642 7.33 7.06 -18.39
CA SER A 642 7.47 5.96 -19.36
C SER A 642 6.99 6.32 -20.79
N ASN A 643 6.64 7.59 -21.03
CA ASN A 643 6.03 8.13 -22.24
C ASN A 643 4.83 7.27 -22.65
N ILE A 644 4.00 6.91 -21.66
CA ILE A 644 2.86 6.03 -21.84
C ILE A 644 1.89 6.60 -22.88
N ASP A 645 1.67 7.91 -22.89
CA ASP A 645 0.88 8.58 -23.91
C ASP A 645 1.44 8.36 -25.33
N LYS A 646 2.76 8.45 -25.51
CA LYS A 646 3.38 8.13 -26.81
C LYS A 646 3.26 6.65 -27.13
N ARG A 647 3.48 5.75 -26.18
CA ARG A 647 3.34 4.29 -26.41
C ARG A 647 1.92 3.92 -26.81
N VAL A 648 0.92 4.51 -26.17
CA VAL A 648 -0.49 4.34 -26.50
C VAL A 648 -0.77 4.85 -27.92
N LYS A 649 -0.27 6.05 -28.27
CA LYS A 649 -0.39 6.57 -29.64
C LYS A 649 0.37 5.70 -30.67
N ASP A 650 1.49 5.11 -30.28
CA ASP A 650 2.33 4.26 -31.13
C ASP A 650 1.80 2.82 -31.27
N TYR A 651 0.82 2.42 -30.44
CA TYR A 651 0.26 1.06 -30.39
C TYR A 651 -0.18 0.56 -31.76
N LYS A 652 -0.92 1.40 -32.50
CA LYS A 652 -1.39 1.14 -33.85
C LYS A 652 -1.17 2.39 -34.69
N LYS A 653 -0.24 2.33 -35.65
CA LYS A 653 0.08 3.46 -36.54
C LYS A 653 0.15 3.05 -37.99
N THR A 654 -0.33 3.92 -38.87
CA THR A 654 -0.13 3.76 -40.32
C THR A 654 1.21 4.36 -40.72
N ASN A 655 2.11 3.54 -41.26
CA ASN A 655 3.40 3.96 -41.81
C ASN A 655 3.51 3.50 -43.26
N LYS A 656 3.64 4.45 -44.20
CA LYS A 656 3.68 4.18 -45.66
C LYS A 656 2.54 3.27 -46.14
N GLY A 657 1.32 3.53 -45.65
CA GLY A 657 0.11 2.75 -45.99
C GLY A 657 -0.01 1.39 -45.31
N LYS A 658 0.97 0.96 -44.50
CA LYS A 658 0.92 -0.29 -43.72
C LYS A 658 0.65 0.00 -42.25
N ILE A 659 -0.26 -0.77 -41.65
CA ILE A 659 -0.51 -0.71 -40.21
C ILE A 659 0.64 -1.40 -39.49
N LYS A 660 1.29 -0.70 -38.56
CA LYS A 660 2.32 -1.24 -37.67
C LYS A 660 1.77 -1.25 -36.24
N TYR A 661 1.89 -2.41 -35.59
CA TYR A 661 1.58 -2.56 -34.19
C TYR A 661 2.83 -2.49 -33.32
N THR A 662 2.73 -1.87 -32.16
CA THR A 662 3.73 -1.88 -31.10
C THR A 662 3.08 -2.16 -29.76
N GLN A 663 3.83 -2.68 -28.79
CA GLN A 663 3.26 -2.93 -27.46
C GLN A 663 3.13 -1.62 -26.68
N VAL A 664 2.01 -1.45 -25.97
CA VAL A 664 1.87 -0.40 -24.95
C VAL A 664 2.62 -0.89 -23.72
N GLY A 665 3.94 -0.70 -23.74
CA GLY A 665 4.82 -1.44 -22.84
C GLY A 665 4.41 -1.31 -21.38
N ASN A 666 4.28 -2.45 -20.70
CA ASN A 666 4.97 -2.82 -19.46
C ASN A 666 4.92 -4.34 -19.29
N ILE A 667 6.07 -4.92 -18.94
CA ILE A 667 6.18 -6.25 -18.36
C ILE A 667 5.87 -6.04 -16.87
N GLY A 668 5.05 -6.87 -16.22
CA GLY A 668 4.59 -6.67 -14.83
C GLY A 668 5.70 -6.61 -13.75
N VAL A 669 6.96 -6.63 -14.17
CA VAL A 669 8.15 -6.55 -13.33
C VAL A 669 9.25 -5.70 -13.95
N GLU A 670 10.14 -5.16 -13.12
CA GLU A 670 11.40 -4.58 -13.56
C GLU A 670 12.59 -5.28 -12.92
N GLY A 671 13.50 -5.79 -13.76
CA GLY A 671 14.68 -6.54 -13.34
C GLY A 671 15.97 -5.73 -13.33
N VAL A 672 16.94 -6.20 -12.56
CA VAL A 672 18.35 -5.78 -12.62
C VAL A 672 19.27 -7.00 -12.81
N THR A 673 20.49 -6.77 -13.27
CA THR A 673 21.50 -7.81 -13.42
C THR A 673 22.19 -8.14 -12.10
N ASP A 674 22.44 -9.42 -11.85
CA ASP A 674 23.14 -9.88 -10.65
C ASP A 674 24.58 -9.32 -10.59
N LYS A 675 25.00 -8.97 -9.39
CA LYS A 675 26.38 -8.54 -9.12
C LYS A 675 27.06 -9.53 -8.19
N ARG A 676 28.35 -9.78 -8.44
CA ARG A 676 29.18 -10.57 -7.52
C ARG A 676 29.34 -9.82 -6.21
N VAL A 677 29.27 -10.56 -5.10
CA VAL A 677 29.57 -10.04 -3.77
C VAL A 677 31.09 -9.99 -3.60
N VAL A 678 31.60 -8.83 -3.18
CA VAL A 678 33.02 -8.65 -2.83
C VAL A 678 33.17 -8.35 -1.35
N GLU A 679 34.35 -8.60 -0.80
CA GLU A 679 34.68 -8.20 0.56
C GLU A 679 34.78 -6.68 0.68
N VAL A 680 34.29 -6.15 1.79
CA VAL A 680 34.21 -4.71 2.06
C VAL A 680 34.74 -4.39 3.45
N ASP A 681 35.26 -3.18 3.66
CA ASP A 681 35.59 -2.66 4.98
C ASP A 681 34.28 -2.41 5.77
N PRO A 682 34.05 -3.04 6.94
CA PRO A 682 32.86 -2.79 7.74
C PRO A 682 32.66 -1.32 8.15
N LYS A 683 33.73 -0.53 8.26
CA LYS A 683 33.67 0.88 8.68
C LYS A 683 33.16 1.82 7.60
N THR A 684 33.49 1.56 6.34
CA THR A 684 33.20 2.47 5.21
C THR A 684 32.26 1.86 4.18
N GLY A 685 32.16 0.52 4.12
CA GLY A 685 31.46 -0.23 3.08
C GLY A 685 32.22 -0.33 1.76
N GLU A 686 33.45 0.19 1.70
CA GLU A 686 34.26 0.20 0.48
C GLU A 686 34.87 -1.17 0.19
N ALA A 687 34.96 -1.54 -1.08
CA ALA A 687 35.51 -2.82 -1.50
C ALA A 687 37.01 -2.96 -1.16
N ILE A 688 37.37 -4.07 -0.51
CA ILE A 688 38.77 -4.41 -0.22
C ILE A 688 39.42 -4.92 -1.51
N LYS A 689 40.55 -4.30 -1.86
CA LYS A 689 41.36 -4.66 -3.03
C LYS A 689 42.49 -5.60 -2.64
N THR A 690 42.71 -6.63 -3.45
CA THR A 690 43.84 -7.57 -3.33
C THR A 690 44.66 -7.60 -4.60
N LYS A 691 45.96 -7.84 -4.47
CA LYS A 691 46.86 -8.04 -5.62
C LYS A 691 46.65 -9.43 -6.22
N VAL A 692 46.39 -9.48 -7.52
CA VAL A 692 46.25 -10.72 -8.29
C VAL A 692 47.23 -10.70 -9.46
N LYS A 693 47.96 -11.79 -9.68
CA LYS A 693 48.81 -11.95 -10.86
C LYS A 693 47.94 -12.21 -12.09
N THR A 694 48.11 -11.40 -13.12
CA THR A 694 47.46 -11.59 -14.42
C THR A 694 48.16 -12.69 -15.22
N ASN A 695 47.51 -13.17 -16.29
CA ASN A 695 48.08 -14.18 -17.21
C ASN A 695 49.43 -13.76 -17.82
N ASN A 696 49.75 -12.46 -17.79
CA ASN A 696 51.01 -11.90 -18.32
C ASN A 696 52.03 -11.62 -17.18
N GLY A 697 51.84 -12.20 -15.99
CA GLY A 697 52.74 -12.04 -14.83
C GLY A 697 52.64 -10.69 -14.10
N LYS A 698 51.88 -9.71 -14.61
CA LYS A 698 51.71 -8.39 -13.98
C LYS A 698 50.74 -8.45 -12.80
N GLU A 699 51.07 -7.81 -11.69
CA GLU A 699 50.16 -7.62 -10.55
C GLU A 699 49.10 -6.57 -10.88
N LYS A 700 47.83 -6.88 -10.61
CA LYS A 700 46.72 -5.94 -10.68
C LYS A 700 45.93 -5.97 -9.38
N LEU A 701 45.56 -4.79 -8.87
CA LEU A 701 44.59 -4.69 -7.78
C LEU A 701 43.19 -5.05 -8.31
N MET A 702 42.59 -6.07 -7.73
CA MET A 702 41.22 -6.50 -8.02
C MET A 702 40.44 -6.59 -6.70
N ASN A 703 39.12 -6.37 -6.76
CA ASN A 703 38.26 -6.58 -5.60
C ASN A 703 38.31 -8.05 -5.18
N LYS A 704 38.42 -8.31 -3.88
CA LYS A 704 38.39 -9.68 -3.36
C LYS A 704 36.96 -10.24 -3.44
N SER A 705 36.70 -11.05 -4.46
CA SER A 705 35.39 -11.69 -4.66
C SER A 705 35.13 -12.71 -3.55
N LEU A 706 33.91 -12.74 -3.03
CA LEU A 706 33.43 -13.75 -2.12
C LEU A 706 32.62 -14.80 -2.90
N LYS A 707 32.61 -16.05 -2.41
CA LYS A 707 31.73 -17.12 -2.93
C LYS A 707 30.37 -17.06 -2.24
N GLU A 708 29.73 -15.90 -2.31
CA GLU A 708 28.45 -15.63 -1.66
C GLU A 708 27.45 -15.10 -2.69
N LEU A 709 26.18 -15.43 -2.50
CA LEU A 709 25.07 -14.86 -3.27
C LEU A 709 24.65 -13.52 -2.66
N PRO A 710 24.24 -12.53 -3.48
CA PRO A 710 23.61 -11.34 -2.94
C PRO A 710 22.32 -11.70 -2.19
N VAL A 711 22.05 -11.06 -1.06
CA VAL A 711 20.76 -11.19 -0.33
C VAL A 711 19.73 -10.23 -0.93
N TYR A 712 20.20 -9.11 -1.46
CA TYR A 712 19.41 -8.03 -2.03
C TYR A 712 20.21 -7.33 -3.13
N LEU A 713 19.52 -6.64 -4.03
CA LEU A 713 20.15 -5.89 -5.11
C LEU A 713 19.82 -4.40 -5.01
N ASN A 714 20.73 -3.57 -5.50
CA ASN A 714 20.50 -2.14 -5.55
C ASN A 714 19.59 -1.77 -6.75
N ASN A 715 18.84 -0.67 -6.61
CA ASN A 715 17.99 -0.09 -7.67
C ASN A 715 16.72 -0.89 -8.03
N ILE A 716 16.20 -1.71 -7.13
CA ILE A 716 14.92 -2.41 -7.28
C ILE A 716 13.81 -1.89 -6.37
N SER A 717 13.96 -0.72 -5.74
CA SER A 717 12.89 -0.19 -4.88
C SER A 717 11.68 0.29 -5.68
N MET A 718 10.49 0.04 -5.14
CA MET A 718 9.25 0.51 -5.77
C MET A 718 9.17 2.05 -5.82
N LEU A 719 9.66 2.73 -4.78
CA LEU A 719 9.71 4.20 -4.72
C LEU A 719 10.42 4.81 -5.94
N SER A 720 11.51 4.19 -6.39
CA SER A 720 12.22 4.66 -7.60
C SER A 720 11.33 4.57 -8.85
N LYS A 721 10.48 3.53 -8.94
CA LYS A 721 9.55 3.33 -10.06
C LYS A 721 8.37 4.29 -9.98
N GLU A 722 7.83 4.54 -8.79
CA GLU A 722 6.78 5.54 -8.58
C GLU A 722 7.28 6.95 -8.96
N GLN A 723 8.49 7.32 -8.51
CA GLN A 723 9.11 8.62 -8.80
C GLN A 723 9.39 8.78 -10.29
N SER A 724 10.10 7.82 -10.88
CA SER A 724 10.60 7.97 -12.24
C SER A 724 9.59 7.63 -13.33
N LYS A 725 8.61 6.75 -13.08
CA LYS A 725 7.73 6.21 -14.14
C LYS A 725 6.24 6.48 -13.91
N GLY A 726 5.85 7.02 -12.76
CA GLY A 726 4.46 7.36 -12.47
C GLY A 726 3.57 6.18 -12.10
N TYR A 727 4.15 5.07 -11.63
CA TYR A 727 3.38 3.98 -11.04
C TYR A 727 2.70 4.41 -9.72
N ALA A 728 1.61 3.73 -9.39
CA ALA A 728 0.94 3.78 -8.09
C ALA A 728 0.29 2.42 -7.78
N ASP A 729 -0.06 2.21 -6.51
CA ASP A 729 -0.70 0.97 -6.04
C ASP A 729 -2.12 0.83 -6.61
N PRO A 730 -2.45 -0.26 -7.34
CA PRO A 730 -3.81 -0.53 -7.81
C PRO A 730 -4.86 -0.62 -6.68
N ASN A 731 -4.44 -0.84 -5.43
CA ASN A 731 -5.33 -0.82 -4.28
C ASN A 731 -5.86 0.58 -3.92
N LEU A 732 -5.37 1.67 -4.56
CA LEU A 732 -6.07 2.95 -4.57
C LEU A 732 -7.48 2.85 -5.20
N VAL A 733 -7.70 1.86 -6.06
CA VAL A 733 -8.96 1.63 -6.78
C VAL A 733 -9.73 0.44 -6.22
N TYR A 734 -9.09 -0.71 -6.06
CA TYR A 734 -9.77 -1.95 -5.68
C TYR A 734 -9.83 -2.18 -4.18
N LYS A 735 -8.89 -1.62 -3.40
CA LYS A 735 -8.83 -1.73 -1.93
C LYS A 735 -8.99 -3.15 -1.39
N LEU A 736 -8.54 -4.18 -2.10
CA LEU A 736 -8.61 -5.58 -1.64
C LEU A 736 -7.47 -5.90 -0.66
N ARG A 737 -6.35 -5.18 -0.79
CA ARG A 737 -5.21 -5.24 0.11
C ARG A 737 -4.91 -3.87 0.71
N ASP A 738 -4.62 -3.84 2.00
CA ASP A 738 -3.92 -2.74 2.66
C ASP A 738 -2.79 -3.30 3.53
N SER A 739 -2.21 -2.48 4.42
CA SER A 739 -1.16 -2.96 5.32
C SER A 739 -1.68 -3.94 6.38
N LYS A 740 -3.00 -4.03 6.63
CA LYS A 740 -3.60 -4.90 7.64
C LYS A 740 -4.00 -6.27 7.08
N THR A 741 -4.15 -6.38 5.75
CA THR A 741 -4.55 -7.62 5.08
C THR A 741 -3.67 -8.78 5.52
N PHE A 742 -4.30 -9.88 5.91
CA PHE A 742 -3.56 -11.09 6.30
C PHE A 742 -2.81 -11.65 5.11
N ALA A 743 -1.65 -12.20 5.37
CA ALA A 743 -0.82 -12.85 4.37
C ALA A 743 -0.58 -14.31 4.75
N PHE A 744 -0.12 -15.08 3.77
CA PHE A 744 0.43 -16.42 3.98
C PHE A 744 1.67 -16.61 3.12
N GLY A 745 2.63 -17.38 3.67
CA GLY A 745 3.79 -17.84 2.94
C GLY A 745 3.47 -19.16 2.25
N ILE A 746 4.12 -19.43 1.13
CA ILE A 746 3.89 -20.68 0.42
C ILE A 746 4.59 -21.87 1.09
N GLU A 747 5.66 -21.58 1.82
CA GLU A 747 6.43 -22.50 2.64
C GLU A 747 5.53 -23.23 3.67
N ASP A 748 4.43 -22.60 4.07
CA ASP A 748 3.48 -23.16 5.04
C ASP A 748 2.51 -24.18 4.41
N LEU A 749 2.44 -24.25 3.08
CA LEU A 749 1.46 -25.08 2.35
C LEU A 749 2.10 -26.11 1.42
N PHE A 750 3.29 -25.84 0.90
CA PHE A 750 3.93 -26.70 -0.08
C PHE A 750 5.35 -27.05 0.35
N GLU A 751 5.74 -28.30 0.13
CA GLU A 751 7.13 -28.72 0.28
C GLU A 751 7.98 -28.06 -0.82
N LEU A 752 8.69 -27.01 -0.44
CA LEU A 752 9.62 -26.33 -1.33
C LEU A 752 10.94 -27.10 -1.39
N ASN A 753 11.43 -27.35 -2.62
CA ASN A 753 12.70 -28.03 -2.92
C ASN A 753 12.66 -29.57 -2.79
N LYS A 754 11.79 -30.23 -3.56
CA LYS A 754 11.93 -31.67 -3.85
C LYS A 754 13.09 -31.95 -4.80
#